data_AF-A0A9Q9BIS8-F1
#
_entry.id   AF-A0A9Q9BIS8-F1
#
_cell.length_a   1.000
_cell.length_b   1.000
_cell.length_c   1.000
_cell.angle_alpha   90.00
_cell.angle_beta   90.00
_cell.angle_gamma   90.00
#
_symmetry.space_group_name_H-M   'P 1'
#
loop_
_entity.id
_entity.type
_entity.pdbx_description
1 polymer ?
#
loop_
_entity_poly.entity_id
_entity_poly.type
_entity_poly.pdbx_seq_one_letter_code
_entity_poly.pdbx_strand_id
1 'polypeptide(L)'
;MKRLLKILTAAVAVIVLFTACQQFLDNPEDFLSYWASEVFIKDHSISSAHRPDKAGVPCVGSSAEVPITLSVHNPKGFSFVMPTSLAPAGIVEFKELSPKPEVGTHYKLERTGSGTLKLTYKKEFLEKYEQGSGSLNPTITLKAKDGRVFKKTYTFGIKSNTPPPKPEIIIAKTNTSPSKYVLCLKFDPDEMNNKVAIGSGPQVPVHKDIEKITIKKDSSNNGSSYKLLYNGNGVNSNFQTFDVDSFITHGAVAKLTEDIPAAQDKWVLYYKTNIIIANGNPQTSYTITLSDKEGVVSDEAVATIKASDPTHTVTFSVAGGEGGSITGTYNSASQIASESTVQTFNVPSGSMVTFTAQPNAGWEVDSWTISTDSFTSGGGTGETSATLSNITAPKTVTVRFKKITYKVRFNKNDSNASGNMDDQSFTYGQSQQLTANGFTKTGYTFAGWAKSANGTVQYTNQQSVSNLTTTANDTVNLYAKWTANTYKVCFNKNDSNASGIMNDQTFTYDQSKPLTANGFTKTGYTFTGWATSAGGSVQYTNQQSVSNLTTVANGTVNLYAKWTANTYTVTFRVADGKGGTLKANYGSNPSTMTSTTVQVTNGDSVSFTATPDEGWEFDSWTGVSSLSTTATLSNVTGDKTVTVKFKPGVFDLAGGPDAWKRLKKEVEKTEGAHTIVISGEITATNDPGNNGKISIRRELIIKSSGSSASLNANNLSGIFDVNNKLTLENITLKNGTEPGNRTGAGAYVNSTLIMKGSSAITNCSAHKGGGVYVNNGTLIMQDSSTISSCTATDKGSGVYVAGTFEMKGNARVNTNNDVYLESGKSITVTGSLSHHPAARITPNSYTNGRVLATGAAEKANFKVTPQDGNKYWRFKKQGGEVKFVPAKLKVTFNKIKCVEVEDASSEAEYYWTMKVGKYVIAERPSNSVWDAKKGHIYEFIENGEYNKYFNWDFSYFPISEIPDINTTPKNYIPVYINIMEYDKSDPDDHIGTTEAHLTYDYDNDQWKWEYDGSQSHGNQESNPHITIGDGGEEIFTEEYRTNDGDTDVTITISWKE
;
A
#
# COMPACT_ATOMS: atom_id res chain seq x y z
N MET A 1 79.64 -27.14 -21.43
CA MET A 1 78.23 -27.62 -21.36
C MET A 1 77.64 -27.63 -19.95
N LYS A 2 77.91 -28.60 -19.04
CA LYS A 2 77.15 -28.76 -17.76
C LYS A 2 76.99 -27.51 -16.87
N ARG A 3 77.97 -26.58 -16.83
CA ARG A 3 77.83 -25.27 -16.16
C ARG A 3 76.88 -24.32 -16.90
N LEU A 4 77.05 -24.18 -18.22
CA LEU A 4 76.22 -23.34 -19.08
C LEU A 4 74.74 -23.78 -19.05
N LEU A 5 74.48 -25.10 -19.06
CA LEU A 5 73.13 -25.64 -18.98
C LEU A 5 72.44 -25.28 -17.65
N LYS A 6 73.16 -25.31 -16.52
CA LYS A 6 72.63 -24.86 -15.22
C LYS A 6 72.29 -23.36 -15.22
N ILE A 7 73.10 -22.53 -15.88
CA ILE A 7 72.87 -21.09 -15.99
C ILE A 7 71.64 -20.81 -16.88
N LEU A 8 71.53 -21.46 -18.04
CA LEU A 8 70.35 -21.36 -18.91
C LEU A 8 69.07 -21.88 -18.22
N THR A 9 69.14 -23.00 -17.49
CA THR A 9 67.97 -23.51 -16.74
C THR A 9 67.55 -22.53 -15.64
N ALA A 10 68.49 -21.86 -14.97
CA ALA A 10 68.19 -20.83 -13.98
C ALA A 10 67.63 -19.55 -14.61
N ALA A 11 68.22 -19.07 -15.72
CA ALA A 11 67.76 -17.87 -16.42
C ALA A 11 66.36 -18.05 -17.02
N VAL A 12 66.08 -19.20 -17.66
CA VAL A 12 64.74 -19.56 -18.14
C VAL A 12 63.76 -19.69 -16.98
N ALA A 13 64.15 -20.28 -15.85
CA ALA A 13 63.29 -20.34 -14.67
C ALA A 13 62.95 -18.95 -14.10
N VAL A 14 63.86 -17.97 -14.17
CA VAL A 14 63.60 -16.58 -13.76
C VAL A 14 62.72 -15.83 -14.76
N ILE A 15 62.96 -15.97 -16.07
CA ILE A 15 62.15 -15.30 -17.11
C ILE A 15 60.72 -15.84 -17.12
N VAL A 16 60.54 -17.16 -17.00
CA VAL A 16 59.23 -17.80 -16.86
C VAL A 16 58.52 -17.39 -15.55
N LEU A 17 59.28 -17.05 -14.49
CA LEU A 17 58.71 -16.51 -13.24
C LEU A 17 58.02 -15.16 -13.46
N PHE A 18 58.62 -14.27 -14.26
CA PHE A 18 58.06 -12.94 -14.53
C PHE A 18 56.91 -12.97 -15.56
N THR A 19 57.04 -13.73 -16.66
CA THR A 19 55.98 -13.79 -17.68
C THR A 19 54.70 -14.50 -17.22
N ALA A 20 54.74 -15.23 -16.10
CA ALA A 20 53.57 -15.89 -15.51
C ALA A 20 52.81 -15.04 -14.47
N CYS A 21 53.25 -13.81 -14.18
CA CYS A 21 52.69 -12.98 -13.11
C CYS A 21 51.86 -11.79 -13.65
N GLN A 22 50.55 -12.00 -13.82
CA GLN A 22 49.55 -11.01 -14.27
C GLN A 22 49.70 -9.62 -13.61
N GLN A 23 50.03 -9.59 -12.32
CA GLN A 23 50.20 -8.39 -11.48
C GLN A 23 51.31 -7.41 -11.92
N PHE A 24 52.13 -7.75 -12.93
CA PHE A 24 53.11 -6.84 -13.56
C PHE A 24 52.65 -6.30 -14.93
N LEU A 25 51.42 -6.62 -15.35
CA LEU A 25 50.81 -6.16 -16.61
C LEU A 25 49.58 -5.26 -16.40
N ASP A 26 49.03 -5.20 -15.18
CA ASP A 26 47.89 -4.33 -14.83
C ASP A 26 48.36 -2.87 -14.60
N ASN A 27 47.52 -1.90 -14.98
CA ASN A 27 47.78 -0.47 -14.75
C ASN A 27 48.00 -0.19 -13.24
N PRO A 28 49.13 0.42 -12.82
CA PRO A 28 49.45 0.59 -11.41
C PRO A 28 48.48 1.49 -10.65
N GLU A 29 47.80 2.46 -11.29
CA GLU A 29 46.75 3.25 -10.61
C GLU A 29 45.42 2.51 -10.49
N ASP A 30 45.03 1.69 -11.47
CA ASP A 30 43.86 0.81 -11.32
C ASP A 30 44.11 -0.24 -10.24
N PHE A 31 45.30 -0.87 -10.27
CA PHE A 31 45.78 -1.80 -9.26
C PHE A 31 45.77 -1.12 -7.88
N LEU A 32 46.53 -0.04 -7.68
CA LEU A 32 46.60 0.66 -6.38
C LEU A 32 45.24 1.21 -5.92
N SER A 33 44.39 1.74 -6.81
CA SER A 33 43.04 2.20 -6.43
C SER A 33 42.06 1.05 -6.16
N TYR A 34 42.25 -0.11 -6.78
CA TYR A 34 41.54 -1.35 -6.44
C TYR A 34 41.98 -1.84 -5.05
N TRP A 35 43.29 -1.86 -4.76
CA TRP A 35 43.85 -2.24 -3.45
C TRP A 35 43.52 -1.24 -2.32
N ALA A 36 43.45 0.06 -2.62
CA ALA A 36 43.17 1.13 -1.65
C ALA A 36 41.67 1.45 -1.46
N SER A 37 40.78 0.96 -2.33
CA SER A 37 39.33 1.23 -2.22
C SER A 37 38.72 0.58 -0.97
N GLU A 38 38.06 1.39 -0.15
CA GLU A 38 37.29 0.92 1.00
C GLU A 38 35.90 0.39 0.61
N VAL A 39 35.34 -0.46 1.47
CA VAL A 39 33.96 -0.95 1.42
C VAL A 39 33.40 -0.97 2.83
N PHE A 40 32.15 -0.56 3.00
CA PHE A 40 31.44 -0.62 4.28
C PHE A 40 29.91 -0.65 4.08
N ILE A 41 29.19 -1.14 5.09
CA ILE A 41 27.73 -0.99 5.18
C ILE A 41 27.43 0.42 5.71
N LYS A 42 26.44 1.08 5.11
CA LYS A 42 25.96 2.42 5.49
C LYS A 42 24.89 2.35 6.58
N ASP A 43 23.87 1.53 6.32
CA ASP A 43 22.61 1.47 7.05
C ASP A 43 22.00 0.06 6.93
N HIS A 44 20.96 -0.18 7.74
CA HIS A 44 20.17 -1.40 7.69
C HIS A 44 18.67 -1.08 7.85
N SER A 45 17.82 -2.00 7.40
CA SER A 45 16.38 -1.96 7.67
C SER A 45 15.84 -3.36 7.97
N ILE A 46 15.04 -3.47 9.04
CA ILE A 46 14.36 -4.70 9.45
C ILE A 46 12.99 -4.71 8.76
N SER A 47 12.70 -5.71 7.92
CA SER A 47 11.45 -5.73 7.14
C SER A 47 10.27 -6.39 7.85
N SER A 48 10.49 -7.04 8.99
CA SER A 48 9.42 -7.54 9.87
C SER A 48 8.93 -6.45 10.81
N ALA A 49 7.71 -6.62 11.33
CA ALA A 49 7.26 -5.84 12.49
C ALA A 49 8.24 -6.01 13.66
N HIS A 50 8.54 -4.92 14.34
CA HIS A 50 9.46 -4.85 15.46
C HIS A 50 9.04 -3.73 16.41
N ARG A 51 9.46 -3.81 17.68
CA ARG A 51 9.21 -2.80 18.71
C ARG A 51 10.48 -2.57 19.53
N PRO A 52 10.77 -1.33 19.97
CA PRO A 52 11.92 -1.09 20.83
C PRO A 52 11.71 -1.72 22.21
N ASP A 53 12.80 -2.20 22.82
CA ASP A 53 12.88 -2.45 24.25
C ASP A 53 13.06 -1.13 25.05
N LYS A 54 13.19 -1.23 26.37
CA LYS A 54 13.47 -0.11 27.30
C LYS A 54 14.77 0.66 27.01
N ALA A 55 15.68 0.11 26.21
CA ALA A 55 16.92 0.74 25.77
C ALA A 55 16.86 1.26 24.32
N GLY A 56 15.71 1.11 23.63
CA GLY A 56 15.52 1.51 22.24
C GLY A 56 15.95 0.46 21.21
N VAL A 57 16.36 -0.75 21.63
CA VAL A 57 16.83 -1.81 20.73
C VAL A 57 15.63 -2.48 20.03
N PRO A 58 15.60 -2.56 18.68
CA PRO A 58 14.56 -3.28 17.96
C PRO A 58 14.47 -4.75 18.37
N CYS A 59 13.33 -5.13 18.93
CA CYS A 59 12.94 -6.51 19.19
C CYS A 59 12.02 -7.01 18.08
N VAL A 60 12.35 -8.18 17.52
CA VAL A 60 11.54 -8.91 16.54
C VAL A 60 10.93 -10.15 17.19
N GLY A 61 9.76 -10.59 16.75
CA GLY A 61 9.15 -11.84 17.23
C GLY A 61 9.77 -13.08 16.59
N SER A 62 9.84 -14.19 17.33
CA SER A 62 10.49 -15.43 16.89
C SER A 62 9.64 -16.33 15.97
N SER A 63 8.37 -15.99 15.74
CA SER A 63 7.41 -16.90 15.08
C SER A 63 7.74 -17.26 13.62
N ALA A 64 8.57 -16.47 12.93
CA ALA A 64 8.97 -16.63 11.53
C ALA A 64 10.41 -16.13 11.28
N GLU A 65 10.93 -16.33 10.06
CA GLU A 65 12.25 -15.78 9.67
C GLU A 65 12.22 -14.26 9.50
N VAL A 66 13.27 -13.57 9.95
CA VAL A 66 13.39 -12.11 9.91
C VAL A 66 14.43 -11.67 8.88
N PRO A 67 14.03 -11.05 7.76
CA PRO A 67 14.94 -10.47 6.79
C PRO A 67 15.33 -9.03 7.17
N ILE A 68 16.64 -8.77 7.11
CA ILE A 68 17.27 -7.48 7.38
C ILE A 68 18.04 -7.09 6.11
N THR A 69 17.72 -5.94 5.53
CA THR A 69 18.39 -5.42 4.33
C THR A 69 19.54 -4.51 4.75
N LEU A 70 20.68 -4.62 4.09
CA LEU A 70 21.92 -3.88 4.39
C LEU A 70 22.37 -3.10 3.15
N SER A 71 22.49 -1.78 3.25
CA SER A 71 22.96 -0.92 2.17
C SER A 71 24.48 -0.81 2.17
N VAL A 72 25.15 -1.15 1.07
CA VAL A 72 26.61 -1.26 1.01
C VAL A 72 27.22 -0.21 0.08
N HIS A 73 28.22 0.52 0.57
CA HIS A 73 29.13 1.29 -0.26
C HIS A 73 30.19 0.34 -0.85
N ASN A 74 30.06 0.00 -2.13
CA ASN A 74 30.93 -0.93 -2.87
C ASN A 74 31.40 -0.32 -4.20
N PRO A 75 32.27 0.70 -4.18
CA PRO A 75 32.51 1.58 -5.34
C PRO A 75 33.24 0.90 -6.50
N LYS A 76 34.10 -0.11 -6.23
CA LYS A 76 34.77 -0.95 -7.25
C LYS A 76 34.05 -2.29 -7.48
N GLY A 77 32.77 -2.40 -7.10
CA GLY A 77 31.89 -3.52 -7.45
C GLY A 77 32.21 -4.89 -6.84
N PHE A 78 33.19 -4.97 -5.93
CA PHE A 78 33.81 -6.20 -5.44
C PHE A 78 32.81 -7.32 -5.13
N SER A 79 33.13 -8.52 -5.59
CA SER A 79 32.38 -9.73 -5.21
C SER A 79 32.83 -10.20 -3.84
N PHE A 80 31.92 -10.13 -2.87
CA PHE A 80 32.21 -10.59 -1.52
C PHE A 80 32.21 -12.11 -1.41
N VAL A 81 33.01 -12.62 -0.47
CA VAL A 81 32.80 -13.94 0.11
C VAL A 81 31.50 -13.88 0.90
N MET A 82 30.61 -14.84 0.70
CA MET A 82 29.47 -15.07 1.60
C MET A 82 29.88 -16.17 2.60
N PRO A 83 29.47 -16.07 3.88
CA PRO A 83 29.75 -17.13 4.84
C PRO A 83 28.98 -18.41 4.46
N THR A 84 29.53 -19.57 4.80
CA THR A 84 28.86 -20.88 4.60
C THR A 84 29.02 -21.75 5.85
N SER A 85 28.21 -22.80 6.00
CA SER A 85 28.31 -23.74 7.13
C SER A 85 29.66 -24.46 7.20
N LEU A 86 30.24 -24.80 6.05
CA LEU A 86 31.55 -25.46 5.94
C LEU A 86 32.73 -24.47 6.06
N ALA A 87 32.50 -23.18 5.83
CA ALA A 87 33.51 -22.13 5.93
C ALA A 87 32.89 -20.82 6.47
N PRO A 88 32.75 -20.67 7.80
CA PRO A 88 32.32 -19.43 8.43
C PRO A 88 33.49 -18.43 8.42
N ALA A 89 33.70 -17.77 7.27
CA ALA A 89 34.91 -17.00 6.95
C ALA A 89 35.11 -15.68 7.74
N GLY A 90 34.58 -15.56 8.96
CA GLY A 90 34.70 -14.36 9.82
C GLY A 90 34.09 -13.12 9.18
N ILE A 91 32.86 -13.25 8.65
CA ILE A 91 32.13 -12.19 7.94
C ILE A 91 30.99 -11.63 8.81
N VAL A 92 30.29 -12.48 9.54
CA VAL A 92 29.28 -12.08 10.54
C VAL A 92 29.70 -12.69 11.87
N GLU A 93 29.91 -11.85 12.88
CA GLU A 93 30.36 -12.23 14.21
C GLU A 93 29.39 -11.74 15.27
N PHE A 94 28.78 -12.67 15.99
CA PHE A 94 27.98 -12.37 17.18
C PHE A 94 28.89 -12.44 18.39
N LYS A 95 29.46 -11.30 18.79
CA LYS A 95 30.49 -11.22 19.84
C LYS A 95 29.94 -11.48 21.25
N GLU A 96 28.65 -11.22 21.43
CA GLU A 96 27.93 -11.36 22.71
C GLU A 96 27.36 -12.78 22.94
N LEU A 97 27.46 -13.68 21.95
CA LEU A 97 26.81 -15.00 21.98
C LEU A 97 27.81 -16.16 22.06
N SER A 98 27.56 -17.09 22.99
CA SER A 98 28.27 -18.36 23.14
C SER A 98 27.27 -19.50 23.39
N PRO A 99 27.31 -20.62 22.63
CA PRO A 99 28.14 -20.83 21.43
C PRO A 99 27.75 -19.85 20.30
N LYS A 100 28.70 -19.59 19.38
CA LYS A 100 28.48 -18.68 18.25
C LYS A 100 27.40 -19.24 17.30
N PRO A 101 26.50 -18.40 16.74
CA PRO A 101 25.49 -18.85 15.77
C PRO A 101 26.12 -19.42 14.49
N GLU A 102 25.50 -20.47 13.94
CA GLU A 102 25.96 -21.16 12.75
C GLU A 102 25.33 -20.62 11.46
N VAL A 103 26.11 -20.60 10.38
CA VAL A 103 25.65 -20.16 9.06
C VAL A 103 24.73 -21.22 8.44
N GLY A 104 23.62 -20.79 7.84
CA GLY A 104 22.59 -21.66 7.26
C GLY A 104 21.53 -22.00 8.30
N THR A 105 21.93 -22.61 9.42
CA THR A 105 21.06 -23.01 10.54
C THR A 105 20.46 -21.81 11.27
N HIS A 106 21.31 -20.89 11.74
CA HIS A 106 20.87 -19.78 12.60
C HIS A 106 20.68 -18.47 11.80
N TYR A 107 21.55 -18.20 10.83
CA TYR A 107 21.42 -17.03 9.95
C TYR A 107 21.97 -17.31 8.55
N LYS A 108 21.50 -16.54 7.57
CA LYS A 108 21.99 -16.54 6.19
C LYS A 108 22.32 -15.11 5.77
N LEU A 109 23.54 -14.87 5.26
CA LEU A 109 23.88 -13.63 4.57
C LEU A 109 23.98 -13.92 3.06
N GLU A 110 23.29 -13.13 2.25
CA GLU A 110 23.29 -13.27 0.79
C GLU A 110 23.37 -11.91 0.08
N ARG A 111 23.88 -11.90 -1.16
CA ARG A 111 23.97 -10.70 -2.01
C ARG A 111 22.73 -10.60 -2.89
N THR A 112 21.94 -9.55 -2.69
CA THR A 112 20.73 -9.27 -3.50
C THR A 112 20.96 -8.21 -4.58
N GLY A 113 22.05 -7.44 -4.50
CA GLY A 113 22.42 -6.46 -5.52
C GLY A 113 23.92 -6.11 -5.50
N SER A 114 24.34 -5.21 -6.38
CA SER A 114 25.74 -4.74 -6.44
C SER A 114 26.18 -4.07 -5.13
N GLY A 115 25.30 -3.24 -4.56
CA GLY A 115 25.44 -2.52 -3.29
C GLY A 115 24.39 -2.89 -2.23
N THR A 116 23.84 -4.11 -2.25
CA THR A 116 22.82 -4.57 -1.27
C THR A 116 23.08 -6.01 -0.83
N LEU A 117 23.05 -6.23 0.48
CA LEU A 117 23.05 -7.55 1.10
C LEU A 117 21.76 -7.77 1.88
N LYS A 118 21.39 -9.03 2.07
CA LYS A 118 20.27 -9.46 2.91
C LYS A 118 20.80 -10.41 3.98
N LEU A 119 20.65 -10.03 5.24
CA LEU A 119 20.92 -10.87 6.40
C LEU A 119 19.57 -11.39 6.91
N THR A 120 19.34 -12.70 6.87
CA THR A 120 18.10 -13.33 7.35
C THR A 120 18.40 -14.10 8.62
N TYR A 121 17.73 -13.77 9.71
CA TYR A 121 17.74 -14.57 10.95
C TYR A 121 16.68 -15.66 10.85
N LYS A 122 17.09 -16.89 11.15
CA LYS A 122 16.21 -18.07 11.08
C LYS A 122 15.33 -18.14 12.32
N LYS A 123 14.13 -18.71 12.14
CA LYS A 123 13.15 -18.92 13.22
C LYS A 123 13.79 -19.53 14.47
N GLU A 124 14.46 -20.67 14.31
CA GLU A 124 15.13 -21.42 15.40
C GLU A 124 16.16 -20.57 16.16
N PHE A 125 16.82 -19.60 15.51
CA PHE A 125 17.77 -18.69 16.15
C PHE A 125 17.08 -17.58 16.95
N LEU A 126 15.94 -17.08 16.47
CA LEU A 126 15.12 -16.13 17.22
C LEU A 126 14.51 -16.80 18.45
N GLU A 127 13.90 -17.98 18.27
CA GLU A 127 13.30 -18.80 19.33
C GLU A 127 14.30 -19.12 20.45
N LYS A 128 15.58 -19.34 20.10
CA LYS A 128 16.67 -19.60 21.03
C LYS A 128 17.04 -18.42 21.93
N TYR A 129 16.73 -17.19 21.53
CA TYR A 129 17.08 -15.96 22.27
C TYR A 129 15.87 -15.05 22.54
N GLU A 130 14.67 -15.64 22.54
CA GLU A 130 13.40 -14.96 22.87
C GLU A 130 13.42 -14.38 24.30
N GLN A 131 12.43 -13.55 24.65
CA GLN A 131 12.34 -12.83 25.94
C GLN A 131 13.51 -11.85 26.12
N GLY A 132 14.07 -11.37 25.00
CA GLY A 132 15.27 -10.53 24.95
C GLY A 132 16.51 -11.15 25.59
N SER A 133 16.54 -12.49 25.74
CA SER A 133 17.51 -13.20 26.60
C SER A 133 18.96 -13.17 26.11
N GLY A 134 19.21 -12.66 24.91
CA GLY A 134 20.55 -12.26 24.45
C GLY A 134 20.49 -11.25 23.30
N SER A 135 21.49 -10.39 23.20
CA SER A 135 21.63 -9.47 22.07
C SER A 135 21.99 -10.25 20.79
N LEU A 136 21.19 -10.10 19.75
CA LEU A 136 21.45 -10.71 18.43
C LEU A 136 22.27 -9.79 17.53
N ASN A 137 23.18 -9.02 18.13
CA ASN A 137 23.95 -7.97 17.47
C ASN A 137 25.01 -8.58 16.54
N PRO A 138 24.95 -8.35 15.21
CA PRO A 138 25.94 -8.86 14.28
C PRO A 138 27.03 -7.80 14.05
N THR A 139 28.29 -8.09 14.36
CA THR A 139 29.41 -7.36 13.75
C THR A 139 29.67 -7.95 12.37
N ILE A 140 29.45 -7.15 11.31
CA ILE A 140 29.63 -7.56 9.91
C ILE A 140 30.93 -6.96 9.36
N THR A 141 31.82 -7.83 8.91
CA THR A 141 33.12 -7.51 8.29
C THR A 141 33.11 -7.98 6.84
N LEU A 142 33.12 -7.07 5.88
CA LEU A 142 33.09 -7.43 4.47
C LEU A 142 34.45 -7.95 4.01
N LYS A 143 34.44 -9.01 3.20
CA LYS A 143 35.63 -9.65 2.63
C LYS A 143 35.43 -9.91 1.15
N ALA A 144 36.38 -9.52 0.31
CA ALA A 144 36.34 -9.77 -1.13
C ALA A 144 36.86 -11.17 -1.47
N LYS A 145 36.40 -11.75 -2.60
CA LYS A 145 36.79 -13.09 -3.04
C LYS A 145 38.27 -13.25 -3.41
N ASP A 146 39.00 -12.15 -3.56
CA ASP A 146 40.45 -12.12 -3.74
C ASP A 146 41.24 -12.19 -2.41
N GLY A 147 40.55 -12.35 -1.28
CA GLY A 147 41.14 -12.53 0.04
C GLY A 147 41.22 -11.24 0.88
N ARG A 148 40.91 -10.06 0.34
CA ARG A 148 40.96 -8.81 1.10
C ARG A 148 39.87 -8.71 2.16
N VAL A 149 40.22 -8.08 3.29
CA VAL A 149 39.34 -7.83 4.44
C VAL A 149 39.19 -6.32 4.64
N PHE A 150 37.97 -5.80 4.55
CA PHE A 150 37.70 -4.38 4.77
C PHE A 150 37.52 -4.09 6.26
N LYS A 151 38.37 -3.22 6.83
CA LYS A 151 38.47 -2.99 8.28
C LYS A 151 37.26 -2.27 8.89
N LYS A 152 36.42 -1.61 8.08
CA LYS A 152 35.22 -0.90 8.52
C LYS A 152 34.07 -1.89 8.80
N THR A 153 34.03 -2.39 10.03
CA THR A 153 32.95 -3.27 10.48
C THR A 153 31.67 -2.50 10.79
N TYR A 154 30.51 -3.04 10.43
CA TYR A 154 29.21 -2.49 10.79
C TYR A 154 28.57 -3.33 11.90
N THR A 155 27.99 -2.72 12.93
CA THR A 155 27.27 -3.41 14.00
C THR A 155 25.99 -2.64 14.31
N PHE A 156 24.88 -3.35 14.53
CA PHE A 156 23.60 -2.76 14.90
C PHE A 156 22.92 -3.58 16.02
N GLY A 157 22.05 -2.92 16.77
CA GLY A 157 21.29 -3.54 17.86
C GLY A 157 20.06 -4.28 17.34
N ILE A 158 19.87 -5.53 17.76
CA ILE A 158 18.63 -6.29 17.55
C ILE A 158 18.50 -7.40 18.60
N LYS A 159 17.28 -7.70 19.04
CA LYS A 159 16.94 -8.82 19.95
C LYS A 159 15.79 -9.66 19.36
N SER A 160 15.65 -10.90 19.80
CA SER A 160 14.34 -11.58 19.71
C SER A 160 13.55 -11.26 20.97
N ASN A 161 12.39 -10.63 20.79
CA ASN A 161 11.35 -10.61 21.80
C ASN A 161 9.99 -10.39 21.13
N THR A 162 9.14 -11.41 21.08
CA THR A 162 7.76 -11.29 20.59
C THR A 162 6.96 -10.37 21.51
N PRO A 163 6.40 -9.25 21.01
CA PRO A 163 5.61 -8.34 21.85
C PRO A 163 4.43 -9.04 22.54
N PRO A 164 4.14 -8.75 23.82
CA PRO A 164 3.00 -9.33 24.53
C PRO A 164 1.65 -9.14 23.82
N PRO A 165 0.69 -10.07 23.98
CA PRO A 165 -0.55 -10.06 23.24
C PRO A 165 -1.48 -8.92 23.65
N LYS A 166 -2.32 -8.49 22.71
CA LYS A 166 -3.39 -7.52 22.95
C LYS A 166 -4.63 -8.22 23.52
N PRO A 167 -5.27 -7.69 24.59
CA PRO A 167 -6.49 -8.29 25.14
C PRO A 167 -7.74 -7.95 24.33
N GLU A 168 -8.65 -8.92 24.26
CA GLU A 168 -10.10 -8.71 24.11
C GLU A 168 -10.65 -8.15 25.43
N ILE A 169 -11.63 -7.23 25.37
CA ILE A 169 -12.20 -6.57 26.56
C ILE A 169 -13.72 -6.69 26.57
N ILE A 170 -14.26 -7.34 27.60
CA ILE A 170 -15.70 -7.46 27.87
C ILE A 170 -16.07 -6.65 29.12
N ILE A 171 -17.10 -5.81 29.03
CA ILE A 171 -17.55 -4.97 30.15
C ILE A 171 -18.56 -5.74 31.00
N ALA A 172 -18.22 -5.93 32.28
CA ALA A 172 -19.03 -6.63 33.28
C ALA A 172 -19.28 -5.73 34.51
N LYS A 173 -19.85 -6.32 35.58
CA LYS A 173 -20.05 -5.64 36.87
C LYS A 173 -19.58 -6.49 38.05
N THR A 174 -19.35 -5.86 39.19
CA THR A 174 -19.18 -6.60 40.45
C THR A 174 -20.52 -7.19 40.91
N ASN A 175 -20.50 -8.34 41.60
CA ASN A 175 -21.69 -8.93 42.22
C ASN A 175 -22.09 -8.28 43.56
N THR A 176 -21.28 -7.34 44.05
CA THR A 176 -21.55 -6.53 45.25
C THR A 176 -22.60 -5.46 45.01
N SER A 177 -23.21 -4.96 46.09
CA SER A 177 -23.97 -3.71 46.10
C SER A 177 -23.24 -2.63 46.93
N PRO A 178 -23.10 -1.38 46.44
CA PRO A 178 -23.40 -0.95 45.08
C PRO A 178 -22.45 -1.61 44.07
N SER A 179 -22.96 -1.95 42.89
CA SER A 179 -22.15 -2.60 41.84
C SER A 179 -21.23 -1.59 41.16
N LYS A 180 -20.01 -2.00 40.82
CA LYS A 180 -19.07 -1.22 40.01
C LYS A 180 -18.83 -1.89 38.66
N TYR A 181 -18.46 -1.11 37.64
CA TYR A 181 -18.05 -1.68 36.34
C TYR A 181 -16.72 -2.44 36.46
N VAL A 182 -16.58 -3.52 35.69
CA VAL A 182 -15.40 -4.39 35.62
C VAL A 182 -14.99 -4.55 34.15
N LEU A 183 -13.69 -4.49 33.87
CA LEU A 183 -13.13 -4.83 32.56
C LEU A 183 -12.58 -6.26 32.62
N CYS A 184 -13.19 -7.18 31.88
CA CYS A 184 -12.67 -8.55 31.72
C CYS A 184 -11.69 -8.53 30.55
N LEU A 185 -10.40 -8.66 30.84
CA LEU A 185 -9.30 -8.60 29.88
C LEU A 185 -8.89 -10.04 29.55
N LYS A 186 -9.24 -10.52 28.36
CA LYS A 186 -9.02 -11.89 27.90
C LYS A 186 -7.93 -11.90 26.83
N PHE A 187 -6.93 -12.75 27.01
CA PHE A 187 -5.80 -12.91 26.08
C PHE A 187 -5.89 -14.25 25.36
N ASP A 188 -5.32 -14.35 24.16
CA ASP A 188 -5.36 -15.57 23.34
C ASP A 188 -4.65 -16.73 24.06
N PRO A 189 -5.35 -17.85 24.38
CA PRO A 189 -4.72 -18.97 25.07
C PRO A 189 -3.70 -19.73 24.22
N ASP A 190 -3.84 -19.76 22.90
CA ASP A 190 -2.89 -20.48 22.05
C ASP A 190 -1.59 -19.68 21.92
N GLU A 191 -1.67 -18.35 21.82
CA GLU A 191 -0.50 -17.47 21.86
C GLU A 191 0.20 -17.51 23.24
N MET A 192 -0.57 -17.42 24.34
CA MET A 192 -0.04 -17.43 25.71
C MET A 192 0.52 -18.78 26.17
N ASN A 193 0.09 -19.89 25.56
CA ASN A 193 0.62 -21.23 25.84
C ASN A 193 1.70 -21.70 24.84
N ASN A 194 1.90 -21.01 23.70
CA ASN A 194 2.95 -21.32 22.72
C ASN A 194 4.33 -21.33 23.37
N LYS A 195 5.19 -22.32 23.06
CA LYS A 195 6.49 -22.53 23.72
C LYS A 195 7.66 -22.64 22.74
N VAL A 196 8.78 -22.05 23.14
CA VAL A 196 10.04 -22.01 22.38
C VAL A 196 11.20 -22.52 23.24
N ALA A 197 12.24 -23.04 22.59
CA ALA A 197 13.40 -23.61 23.27
C ALA A 197 14.50 -22.56 23.49
N ILE A 198 14.39 -21.74 24.54
CA ILE A 198 15.36 -20.69 24.85
C ILE A 198 16.70 -21.31 25.30
N GLY A 199 17.79 -20.90 24.65
CA GLY A 199 19.17 -21.33 24.90
C GLY A 199 19.42 -22.81 24.62
N SER A 200 19.51 -23.61 25.68
CA SER A 200 19.57 -25.08 25.65
C SER A 200 18.65 -25.69 26.71
N GLY A 201 17.67 -24.90 27.16
CA GLY A 201 16.73 -25.28 28.21
C GLY A 201 15.51 -26.07 27.69
N PRO A 202 14.63 -26.52 28.60
CA PRO A 202 13.32 -27.04 28.23
C PRO A 202 12.48 -25.94 27.56
N GLN A 203 11.54 -26.34 26.70
CA GLN A 203 10.59 -25.41 26.06
C GLN A 203 9.84 -24.56 27.12
N VAL A 204 9.99 -23.25 27.02
CA VAL A 204 9.30 -22.27 27.87
C VAL A 204 8.26 -21.50 27.06
N PRO A 205 7.13 -21.12 27.66
CA PRO A 205 6.14 -20.25 27.03
C PRO A 205 6.77 -18.95 26.53
N VAL A 206 6.43 -18.51 25.31
CA VAL A 206 6.99 -17.30 24.68
C VAL A 206 6.83 -16.10 25.61
N HIS A 207 5.62 -15.90 26.15
CA HIS A 207 5.22 -14.77 26.98
C HIS A 207 5.44 -14.96 28.50
N LYS A 208 6.42 -15.79 28.90
CA LYS A 208 6.75 -16.07 30.32
C LYS A 208 7.35 -14.86 31.06
N ASP A 209 7.80 -13.86 30.33
CA ASP A 209 8.50 -12.67 30.81
C ASP A 209 7.62 -11.42 30.94
N ILE A 210 6.32 -11.48 30.60
CA ILE A 210 5.34 -10.44 30.95
C ILE A 210 5.51 -10.06 32.43
N GLU A 211 5.73 -8.77 32.68
CA GLU A 211 5.96 -8.23 34.03
C GLU A 211 4.84 -7.30 34.48
N LYS A 212 4.18 -6.58 33.57
CA LYS A 212 3.20 -5.57 33.96
C LYS A 212 2.06 -5.39 32.97
N ILE A 213 0.93 -4.96 33.52
CA ILE A 213 -0.20 -4.41 32.78
C ILE A 213 -0.39 -2.95 33.17
N THR A 214 -0.44 -2.06 32.17
CA THR A 214 -0.70 -0.63 32.35
C THR A 214 -2.11 -0.32 31.93
N ILE A 215 -2.86 0.38 32.79
CA ILE A 215 -4.25 0.79 32.55
C ILE A 215 -4.35 2.30 32.78
N LYS A 216 -4.49 3.05 31.68
CA LYS A 216 -4.75 4.51 31.68
C LYS A 216 -6.27 4.74 31.75
N LYS A 217 -6.72 5.75 32.49
CA LYS A 217 -8.11 6.23 32.49
C LYS A 217 -8.19 7.52 31.67
N ASP A 218 -9.06 7.57 30.68
CA ASP A 218 -9.20 8.68 29.73
C ASP A 218 -7.85 9.08 29.09
N SER A 219 -7.73 10.29 28.54
CA SER A 219 -6.50 10.81 27.92
C SER A 219 -5.39 11.19 28.92
N SER A 220 -5.30 10.49 30.06
CA SER A 220 -4.30 10.79 31.10
C SER A 220 -2.92 10.19 30.76
N ASN A 221 -1.89 11.03 30.86
CA ASN A 221 -0.50 10.62 30.65
C ASN A 221 0.06 9.73 31.79
N ASN A 222 -0.72 9.49 32.85
CA ASN A 222 -0.26 8.86 34.09
C ASN A 222 -1.12 7.63 34.40
N GLY A 223 -0.82 6.50 33.75
CA GLY A 223 -1.58 5.25 33.88
C GLY A 223 -1.07 4.37 35.02
N SER A 224 -2.00 3.78 35.78
CA SER A 224 -1.66 2.79 36.81
C SER A 224 -1.01 1.57 36.17
N SER A 225 0.10 1.10 36.72
CA SER A 225 0.84 -0.06 36.22
C SER A 225 0.96 -1.12 37.32
N TYR A 226 0.49 -2.33 37.02
CA TYR A 226 0.30 -3.41 37.97
C TYR A 226 1.20 -4.59 37.64
N LYS A 227 1.85 -5.19 38.64
CA LYS A 227 2.76 -6.32 38.42
C LYS A 227 1.99 -7.62 38.17
N LEU A 228 2.36 -8.29 37.09
CA LEU A 228 1.98 -9.65 36.73
C LEU A 228 3.20 -10.58 36.88
N LEU A 229 2.95 -11.87 37.12
CA LEU A 229 3.91 -12.94 36.87
C LEU A 229 3.24 -14.08 36.10
N TYR A 230 4.04 -14.82 35.33
CA TYR A 230 3.62 -16.07 34.70
C TYR A 230 3.63 -17.22 35.72
N ASN A 231 2.48 -17.82 36.03
CA ASN A 231 2.41 -19.00 36.87
C ASN A 231 2.79 -20.26 36.08
N GLY A 232 3.87 -20.92 36.48
CA GLY A 232 4.57 -21.95 35.68
C GLY A 232 4.07 -23.39 35.82
N ASN A 233 2.97 -23.65 36.53
CA ASN A 233 2.58 -24.99 37.01
C ASN A 233 2.03 -25.97 35.95
N GLY A 234 2.48 -25.87 34.69
CA GLY A 234 2.28 -26.83 33.60
C GLY A 234 0.84 -26.99 33.13
N VAL A 235 0.02 -27.68 33.91
CA VAL A 235 -1.41 -27.92 33.64
C VAL A 235 -2.25 -26.67 33.97
N ASN A 236 -1.81 -25.88 34.96
CA ASN A 236 -2.54 -24.72 35.51
C ASN A 236 -1.84 -23.37 35.23
N SER A 237 -1.15 -23.25 34.10
CA SER A 237 -0.54 -21.96 33.70
C SER A 237 -1.59 -20.87 33.49
N ASN A 238 -1.38 -19.73 34.15
CA ASN A 238 -2.22 -18.52 34.09
C ASN A 238 -1.40 -17.31 34.62
N PHE A 239 -1.96 -16.11 34.58
CA PHE A 239 -1.39 -14.95 35.27
C PHE A 239 -1.49 -15.08 36.80
N GLN A 240 -0.50 -14.54 37.50
CA GLN A 240 -0.55 -14.25 38.93
C GLN A 240 -0.48 -12.74 39.13
N THR A 241 -1.54 -12.13 39.65
CA THR A 241 -1.59 -10.73 40.08
C THR A 241 -1.11 -10.58 41.51
N PHE A 242 -0.61 -9.39 41.86
CA PHE A 242 -0.22 -9.02 43.22
C PHE A 242 -1.04 -7.89 43.84
N ASP A 243 -1.85 -7.21 43.02
CA ASP A 243 -2.83 -6.21 43.45
C ASP A 243 -4.24 -6.84 43.44
N VAL A 244 -4.74 -7.15 44.65
CA VAL A 244 -6.05 -7.80 44.86
C VAL A 244 -7.20 -6.81 45.09
N ASP A 245 -6.90 -5.51 45.19
CA ASP A 245 -7.90 -4.45 45.33
C ASP A 245 -8.43 -4.00 43.97
N SER A 246 -7.51 -3.93 42.99
CA SER A 246 -7.72 -3.56 41.59
C SER A 246 -8.10 -4.75 40.70
N PHE A 247 -7.56 -5.95 40.95
CA PHE A 247 -7.94 -7.17 40.23
C PHE A 247 -8.71 -8.14 41.13
N ILE A 248 -9.89 -8.54 40.68
CA ILE A 248 -10.80 -9.43 41.41
C ILE A 248 -10.87 -10.81 40.76
N THR A 249 -11.39 -11.80 41.51
CA THR A 249 -11.64 -13.15 40.98
C THR A 249 -12.95 -13.20 40.19
N HIS A 250 -13.08 -14.16 39.27
CA HIS A 250 -14.34 -14.43 38.53
C HIS A 250 -15.56 -14.51 39.48
N GLY A 251 -15.41 -15.12 40.66
CA GLY A 251 -16.48 -15.25 41.65
C GLY A 251 -17.01 -13.93 42.25
N ALA A 252 -16.34 -12.80 41.99
CA ALA A 252 -16.80 -11.45 42.35
C ALA A 252 -17.41 -10.67 41.16
N VAL A 253 -17.46 -11.29 39.97
CA VAL A 253 -17.93 -10.69 38.71
C VAL A 253 -19.30 -11.25 38.33
N ALA A 254 -20.14 -10.42 37.72
CA ALA A 254 -21.42 -10.81 37.15
C ALA A 254 -21.61 -10.17 35.75
N LYS A 255 -22.38 -10.86 34.90
CA LYS A 255 -22.81 -10.38 33.59
C LYS A 255 -23.47 -9.01 33.68
N LEU A 256 -23.06 -8.09 32.80
CA LEU A 256 -23.71 -6.79 32.61
C LEU A 256 -24.67 -6.85 31.41
N THR A 257 -24.13 -7.18 30.22
CA THR A 257 -24.86 -7.33 28.95
C THR A 257 -24.38 -8.55 28.17
N GLU A 258 -23.07 -8.66 27.97
CA GLU A 258 -22.39 -9.76 27.30
C GLU A 258 -22.00 -10.88 28.28
N ASP A 259 -21.83 -12.10 27.78
CA ASP A 259 -21.38 -13.23 28.61
C ASP A 259 -19.91 -13.07 28.99
N ILE A 260 -19.60 -13.27 30.27
CA ILE A 260 -18.24 -13.14 30.80
C ILE A 260 -17.43 -14.42 30.52
N PRO A 261 -16.10 -14.34 30.34
CA PRO A 261 -15.25 -15.52 30.23
C PRO A 261 -15.44 -16.42 31.45
N ALA A 262 -15.51 -17.73 31.23
CA ALA A 262 -15.90 -18.70 32.24
C ALA A 262 -14.81 -18.92 33.30
N ALA A 263 -15.19 -19.42 34.47
CA ALA A 263 -14.29 -19.56 35.62
C ALA A 263 -13.06 -20.46 35.37
N GLN A 264 -13.13 -21.37 34.39
CA GLN A 264 -12.04 -22.24 33.95
C GLN A 264 -11.16 -21.63 32.83
N ASP A 265 -11.54 -20.48 32.27
CA ASP A 265 -10.81 -19.85 31.17
C ASP A 265 -9.47 -19.29 31.69
N LYS A 266 -8.39 -19.60 30.97
CA LYS A 266 -7.04 -19.14 31.30
C LYS A 266 -6.74 -17.82 30.60
N TRP A 267 -5.79 -17.08 31.17
CA TRP A 267 -5.33 -15.78 30.65
C TRP A 267 -6.45 -14.74 30.61
N VAL A 268 -7.22 -14.68 31.70
CA VAL A 268 -8.25 -13.67 31.94
C VAL A 268 -7.95 -12.89 33.21
N LEU A 269 -8.02 -11.56 33.14
CA LEU A 269 -7.87 -10.64 34.28
C LEU A 269 -9.14 -9.79 34.43
N TYR A 270 -9.69 -9.70 35.64
CA TYR A 270 -10.90 -8.92 35.90
C TYR A 270 -10.54 -7.63 36.67
N TYR A 271 -10.37 -6.52 35.93
CA TYR A 271 -10.01 -5.23 36.49
C TYR A 271 -11.24 -4.48 36.99
N LYS A 272 -11.30 -4.20 38.29
CA LYS A 272 -12.40 -3.54 38.99
C LYS A 272 -12.23 -2.02 38.89
N THR A 273 -13.11 -1.37 38.13
CA THR A 273 -13.09 0.10 38.05
C THR A 273 -13.64 0.73 39.34
N ASN A 274 -13.39 2.02 39.52
CA ASN A 274 -14.01 2.80 40.60
C ASN A 274 -15.38 3.41 40.25
N ILE A 275 -15.90 3.18 39.03
CA ILE A 275 -17.18 3.73 38.57
C ILE A 275 -18.32 2.87 39.12
N ILE A 276 -19.19 3.48 39.93
CA ILE A 276 -20.42 2.86 40.44
C ILE A 276 -21.48 2.84 39.32
N ILE A 277 -22.24 1.76 39.23
CA ILE A 277 -23.40 1.62 38.36
C ILE A 277 -24.59 2.28 39.06
N ALA A 278 -24.71 3.60 38.89
CA ALA A 278 -25.79 4.43 39.40
C ALA A 278 -26.02 5.63 38.45
N ASN A 279 -27.21 6.22 38.54
CA ASN A 279 -27.64 7.33 37.68
C ASN A 279 -26.71 8.56 37.81
N GLY A 280 -26.46 9.25 36.71
CA GLY A 280 -25.61 10.44 36.64
C GLY A 280 -24.10 10.15 36.47
N ASN A 281 -23.70 8.91 36.18
CA ASN A 281 -22.29 8.62 35.92
C ASN A 281 -21.83 9.26 34.58
N PRO A 282 -20.62 9.84 34.50
CA PRO A 282 -20.10 10.37 33.24
C PRO A 282 -19.59 9.25 32.32
N GLN A 283 -19.37 9.57 31.04
CA GLN A 283 -18.61 8.72 30.12
C GLN A 283 -17.15 8.61 30.60
N THR A 284 -16.52 7.44 30.41
CA THR A 284 -15.09 7.23 30.72
C THR A 284 -14.52 6.17 29.78
N SER A 285 -13.29 6.37 29.31
CA SER A 285 -12.53 5.38 28.56
C SER A 285 -11.36 4.83 29.35
N TYR A 286 -10.89 3.64 28.98
CA TYR A 286 -9.70 3.00 29.52
C TYR A 286 -8.83 2.48 28.38
N THR A 287 -7.52 2.73 28.46
CA THR A 287 -6.52 2.19 27.51
C THR A 287 -5.59 1.22 28.24
N ILE A 288 -5.46 0.01 27.72
CA ILE A 288 -4.77 -1.12 28.32
C ILE A 288 -3.58 -1.54 27.43
N THR A 289 -2.41 -1.75 28.04
CA THR A 289 -1.26 -2.44 27.42
C THR A 289 -0.61 -3.44 28.38
N LEU A 290 -0.04 -4.51 27.82
CA LEU A 290 0.94 -5.35 28.51
C LEU A 290 2.36 -4.88 28.20
N SER A 291 3.31 -5.22 29.09
CA SER A 291 4.74 -5.24 28.78
C SER A 291 5.53 -6.27 29.60
N ASP A 292 6.61 -6.73 29.01
CA ASP A 292 7.59 -7.63 29.62
C ASP A 292 8.71 -6.90 30.40
N LYS A 293 9.66 -7.68 30.91
CA LYS A 293 10.84 -7.24 31.68
C LYS A 293 11.84 -6.42 30.85
N GLU A 294 11.93 -6.67 29.54
CA GLU A 294 12.74 -5.87 28.63
C GLU A 294 12.03 -4.59 28.19
N GLY A 295 10.72 -4.49 28.44
CA GLY A 295 9.91 -3.30 28.26
C GLY A 295 9.23 -3.22 26.90
N VAL A 296 9.20 -4.31 26.13
CA VAL A 296 8.43 -4.34 24.87
C VAL A 296 6.94 -4.35 25.20
N VAL A 297 6.16 -3.54 24.48
CA VAL A 297 4.74 -3.27 24.76
C VAL A 297 3.80 -3.92 23.76
N SER A 298 2.65 -4.41 24.22
CA SER A 298 1.54 -4.87 23.37
C SER A 298 0.98 -3.74 22.50
N ASP A 299 0.11 -4.07 21.54
CA ASP A 299 -0.82 -3.08 21.00
C ASP A 299 -1.79 -2.57 22.08
N GLU A 300 -2.24 -1.32 21.95
CA GLU A 300 -3.22 -0.73 22.84
C GLU A 300 -4.62 -1.33 22.60
N ALA A 301 -5.29 -1.75 23.68
CA ALA A 301 -6.71 -2.07 23.69
C ALA A 301 -7.50 -0.97 24.43
N VAL A 302 -8.72 -0.66 23.98
CA VAL A 302 -9.52 0.46 24.50
C VAL A 302 -10.95 0.02 24.78
N ALA A 303 -11.50 0.43 25.92
CA ALA A 303 -12.90 0.19 26.30
C ALA A 303 -13.56 1.46 26.89
N THR A 304 -14.86 1.65 26.67
CA THR A 304 -15.59 2.89 27.05
C THR A 304 -16.92 2.58 27.73
N ILE A 305 -17.19 3.26 28.85
CA ILE A 305 -18.41 3.19 29.66
C ILE A 305 -19.26 4.46 29.43
N LYS A 306 -20.59 4.33 29.30
CA LYS A 306 -21.56 5.39 28.92
C LYS A 306 -22.32 5.98 30.14
N ALA A 307 -23.11 7.04 29.95
CA ALA A 307 -23.77 7.86 31.00
C ALA A 307 -25.29 7.56 31.26
N SER A 308 -25.94 8.26 32.22
CA SER A 308 -27.29 7.94 32.76
C SER A 308 -28.08 9.12 33.44
N ASP A 309 -29.42 8.99 33.63
CA ASP A 309 -30.45 10.10 33.76
C ASP A 309 -31.27 10.22 35.11
N PRO A 310 -32.06 11.34 35.38
CA PRO A 310 -32.68 11.67 36.70
C PRO A 310 -34.22 11.46 36.92
N THR A 311 -34.78 11.84 38.11
CA THR A 311 -36.12 11.45 38.68
C THR A 311 -36.95 12.55 39.44
N HIS A 312 -38.28 12.38 39.60
CA HIS A 312 -39.29 13.26 40.29
C HIS A 312 -40.34 12.48 41.17
N THR A 313 -41.34 13.16 41.79
CA THR A 313 -42.27 12.62 42.83
C THR A 313 -43.79 12.85 42.57
N VAL A 314 -44.71 11.98 43.03
CA VAL A 314 -46.19 12.08 42.85
C VAL A 314 -46.98 11.68 44.12
N THR A 315 -48.17 12.27 44.38
CA THR A 315 -49.00 12.14 45.62
C THR A 315 -50.51 11.95 45.35
N PHE A 316 -51.31 11.31 46.23
CA PHE A 316 -52.79 11.15 46.06
C PHE A 316 -53.61 10.80 47.34
N SER A 317 -54.94 11.08 47.37
CA SER A 317 -55.88 10.81 48.50
C SER A 317 -57.39 10.81 48.13
N VAL A 318 -58.32 10.66 49.12
CA VAL A 318 -59.80 10.70 48.95
C VAL A 318 -60.41 11.93 49.64
N ALA A 319 -61.42 12.59 49.05
CA ALA A 319 -62.07 13.76 49.63
C ALA A 319 -63.18 13.39 50.63
N GLY A 320 -63.07 13.85 51.88
CA GLY A 320 -64.09 13.66 52.92
C GLY A 320 -64.14 12.27 53.56
N GLY A 321 -63.46 11.27 53.00
CA GLY A 321 -63.25 9.95 53.61
C GLY A 321 -64.41 8.95 53.49
N GLU A 322 -65.62 9.39 53.14
CA GLU A 322 -66.79 8.52 52.97
C GLU A 322 -66.99 8.00 51.54
N GLY A 323 -67.72 6.89 51.42
CA GLY A 323 -68.29 6.41 50.15
C GLY A 323 -67.39 5.53 49.28
N GLY A 324 -66.08 5.49 49.50
CA GLY A 324 -65.16 4.65 48.72
C GLY A 324 -63.66 4.92 48.96
N SER A 325 -62.81 4.38 48.08
CA SER A 325 -61.33 4.46 48.15
C SER A 325 -60.67 4.86 46.82
N ILE A 326 -59.35 5.14 46.84
CA ILE A 326 -58.50 5.40 45.67
C ILE A 326 -57.20 4.58 45.71
N THR A 327 -56.73 4.13 44.55
CA THR A 327 -55.46 3.41 44.35
C THR A 327 -54.63 4.15 43.29
N GLY A 328 -53.32 4.27 43.50
CA GLY A 328 -52.36 4.77 42.51
C GLY A 328 -51.31 3.71 42.17
N THR A 329 -50.85 3.65 40.93
CA THR A 329 -49.95 2.59 40.42
C THR A 329 -48.85 3.14 39.52
N TYR A 330 -47.62 2.66 39.73
CA TYR A 330 -46.42 2.95 38.95
C TYR A 330 -45.58 1.67 38.76
N ASN A 331 -45.15 1.36 37.53
CA ASN A 331 -44.33 0.18 37.21
C ASN A 331 -44.79 -1.14 37.90
N SER A 332 -46.10 -1.40 37.90
CA SER A 332 -46.75 -2.55 38.57
C SER A 332 -46.71 -2.55 40.11
N ALA A 333 -46.17 -1.52 40.76
CA ALA A 333 -46.31 -1.29 42.19
C ALA A 333 -47.50 -0.36 42.47
N SER A 334 -48.38 -0.74 43.40
CA SER A 334 -49.60 0.02 43.74
C SER A 334 -49.62 0.43 45.21
N GLN A 335 -50.21 1.58 45.50
CA GLN A 335 -50.51 2.07 46.86
C GLN A 335 -51.98 2.52 46.93
N ILE A 336 -52.60 2.39 48.11
CA ILE A 336 -54.04 2.65 48.31
C ILE A 336 -54.22 3.72 49.39
N ALA A 337 -55.16 4.64 49.16
CA ALA A 337 -55.65 5.58 50.14
C ALA A 337 -57.17 5.45 50.34
N SER A 338 -57.58 5.46 51.60
CA SER A 338 -58.97 5.45 52.09
C SER A 338 -59.02 6.21 53.42
N GLU A 339 -60.22 6.57 53.89
CA GLU A 339 -60.42 7.08 55.26
C GLU A 339 -59.48 8.27 55.62
N SER A 340 -59.27 9.16 54.65
CA SER A 340 -58.41 10.38 54.73
C SER A 340 -56.88 10.17 54.72
N THR A 341 -56.38 8.99 54.35
CA THR A 341 -54.93 8.73 54.16
C THR A 341 -54.36 9.34 52.87
N VAL A 342 -53.02 9.42 52.76
CA VAL A 342 -52.26 10.02 51.63
C VAL A 342 -51.07 9.11 51.27
N GLN A 343 -50.75 8.97 49.97
CA GLN A 343 -49.74 8.03 49.44
C GLN A 343 -48.82 8.68 48.38
N THR A 344 -47.64 8.10 48.09
CA THR A 344 -46.62 8.72 47.18
C THR A 344 -45.72 7.76 46.37
N PHE A 345 -45.24 8.22 45.21
CA PHE A 345 -44.26 7.53 44.34
C PHE A 345 -43.09 8.44 43.92
N ASN A 346 -41.93 7.84 43.60
CA ASN A 346 -40.80 8.49 42.91
C ASN A 346 -40.53 7.79 41.56
N VAL A 347 -40.31 8.56 40.48
CA VAL A 347 -40.31 8.09 39.08
C VAL A 347 -39.25 8.81 38.22
N PRO A 348 -38.58 8.18 37.25
CA PRO A 348 -37.72 8.87 36.27
C PRO A 348 -38.44 9.93 35.44
N SER A 349 -37.71 10.93 34.97
CA SER A 349 -38.28 12.03 34.17
C SER A 349 -38.94 11.50 32.88
N GLY A 350 -40.19 11.91 32.64
CA GLY A 350 -41.01 11.42 31.52
C GLY A 350 -41.95 10.24 31.85
N SER A 351 -41.93 9.72 33.09
CA SER A 351 -42.75 8.57 33.51
C SER A 351 -44.27 8.81 33.50
N MET A 352 -45.03 7.73 33.69
CA MET A 352 -46.51 7.69 33.73
C MET A 352 -47.01 6.99 35.01
N VAL A 353 -48.10 7.48 35.61
CA VAL A 353 -48.76 6.95 36.82
C VAL A 353 -50.28 6.92 36.61
N THR A 354 -50.93 5.83 37.02
CA THR A 354 -52.39 5.61 36.84
C THR A 354 -53.11 5.51 38.19
N PHE A 355 -54.33 6.03 38.27
CA PHE A 355 -55.20 6.05 39.47
C PHE A 355 -56.54 5.37 39.22
N THR A 356 -57.16 4.82 40.27
CA THR A 356 -58.44 4.10 40.21
C THR A 356 -59.23 4.31 41.50
N ALA A 357 -60.56 4.48 41.44
CA ALA A 357 -61.42 4.69 42.60
C ALA A 357 -62.61 3.71 42.65
N GLN A 358 -63.05 3.37 43.86
CA GLN A 358 -64.01 2.28 44.11
C GLN A 358 -65.13 2.71 45.09
N PRO A 359 -66.41 2.80 44.64
CA PRO A 359 -67.56 3.09 45.52
C PRO A 359 -67.98 1.92 46.44
N ASN A 360 -68.72 2.26 47.50
CA ASN A 360 -69.43 1.33 48.37
C ASN A 360 -70.80 0.91 47.81
N ALA A 361 -71.29 -0.27 48.18
CA ALA A 361 -72.58 -0.79 47.71
C ALA A 361 -73.75 0.12 48.11
N GLY A 362 -74.64 0.43 47.15
CA GLY A 362 -75.69 1.45 47.32
C GLY A 362 -75.26 2.87 46.93
N TRP A 363 -74.02 3.06 46.48
CA TRP A 363 -73.45 4.36 46.09
C TRP A 363 -72.66 4.32 44.76
N GLU A 364 -72.38 5.48 44.16
CA GLU A 364 -71.67 5.67 42.87
C GLU A 364 -70.64 6.84 42.94
N VAL A 365 -69.74 7.02 41.97
CA VAL A 365 -68.73 8.12 41.99
C VAL A 365 -69.35 9.50 41.71
N ASP A 366 -68.80 10.55 42.32
CA ASP A 366 -69.15 11.95 42.08
C ASP A 366 -68.13 12.69 41.19
N SER A 367 -66.91 12.98 41.64
CA SER A 367 -65.93 13.82 40.92
C SER A 367 -64.46 13.67 41.40
N TRP A 368 -63.49 14.23 40.66
CA TRP A 368 -62.03 14.18 40.90
C TRP A 368 -61.33 15.56 40.81
N THR A 369 -60.10 15.68 41.31
CA THR A 369 -59.23 16.89 41.18
C THR A 369 -57.73 16.57 41.08
N ILE A 370 -56.93 17.55 40.58
CA ILE A 370 -55.45 17.53 40.48
C ILE A 370 -54.85 18.93 40.77
N SER A 371 -53.62 18.99 41.29
CA SER A 371 -52.96 20.23 41.73
C SER A 371 -52.47 21.18 40.62
N THR A 372 -51.84 20.66 39.56
CA THR A 372 -51.38 21.43 38.39
C THR A 372 -51.38 20.53 37.15
N ASP A 373 -51.69 21.10 35.99
CA ASP A 373 -52.08 20.40 34.75
C ASP A 373 -53.40 19.61 34.88
N SER A 374 -53.87 19.04 33.78
CA SER A 374 -55.03 18.15 33.71
C SER A 374 -54.61 16.68 33.68
N PHE A 375 -55.55 15.77 33.94
CA PHE A 375 -55.33 14.36 33.64
C PHE A 375 -55.12 14.13 32.14
N THR A 376 -54.24 13.20 31.81
CA THR A 376 -53.92 12.80 30.42
C THR A 376 -54.90 11.75 29.88
N SER A 377 -55.66 11.10 30.77
CA SER A 377 -56.94 10.43 30.50
C SER A 377 -57.71 10.24 31.81
N GLY A 378 -59.05 10.22 31.74
CA GLY A 378 -59.94 10.02 32.89
C GLY A 378 -60.00 11.20 33.88
N GLY A 379 -60.64 10.98 35.03
CA GLY A 379 -60.88 11.98 36.09
C GLY A 379 -62.19 12.77 35.94
N GLY A 380 -63.13 12.30 35.13
CA GLY A 380 -64.45 12.91 34.93
C GLY A 380 -65.47 12.62 36.05
N THR A 381 -66.59 13.34 36.01
CA THR A 381 -67.75 13.13 36.88
C THR A 381 -68.29 11.71 36.72
N GLY A 382 -68.32 10.92 37.81
CA GLY A 382 -68.77 9.53 37.78
C GLY A 382 -67.73 8.48 37.34
N GLU A 383 -66.52 8.88 36.92
CA GLU A 383 -65.50 7.95 36.43
C GLU A 383 -64.72 7.26 37.56
N THR A 384 -64.25 6.04 37.34
CA THR A 384 -63.49 5.25 38.32
C THR A 384 -61.97 5.23 38.08
N SER A 385 -61.42 6.06 37.19
CA SER A 385 -59.97 6.08 36.90
C SER A 385 -59.46 7.40 36.33
N ALA A 386 -58.17 7.69 36.52
CA ALA A 386 -57.47 8.84 35.94
C ALA A 386 -55.96 8.56 35.73
N THR A 387 -55.29 9.24 34.79
CA THR A 387 -53.88 8.96 34.41
C THR A 387 -53.05 10.22 34.21
N LEU A 388 -51.79 10.20 34.65
CA LEU A 388 -50.77 11.21 34.36
C LEU A 388 -49.60 10.60 33.60
N SER A 389 -49.10 11.29 32.57
CA SER A 389 -47.96 10.87 31.75
C SER A 389 -47.00 12.05 31.51
N ASN A 390 -45.77 11.73 31.11
CA ASN A 390 -44.68 12.69 30.93
C ASN A 390 -44.37 13.52 32.19
N ILE A 391 -44.21 12.85 33.34
CA ILE A 391 -43.96 13.51 34.63
C ILE A 391 -42.55 14.13 34.64
N THR A 392 -42.49 15.45 34.61
CA THR A 392 -41.27 16.28 34.62
C THR A 392 -41.15 17.20 35.84
N ALA A 393 -42.16 17.20 36.73
CA ALA A 393 -42.22 17.94 37.99
C ALA A 393 -43.29 17.29 38.93
N PRO A 394 -43.32 17.60 40.25
CA PRO A 394 -44.21 16.93 41.19
C PRO A 394 -45.72 17.20 41.05
N LYS A 395 -46.59 16.25 41.49
CA LYS A 395 -48.06 16.24 41.27
C LYS A 395 -48.91 15.65 42.44
N THR A 396 -50.18 16.06 42.57
CA THR A 396 -51.14 15.61 43.62
C THR A 396 -52.60 15.42 43.12
N VAL A 397 -53.39 14.42 43.61
CA VAL A 397 -54.71 13.95 43.06
C VAL A 397 -55.81 13.57 44.13
N THR A 398 -57.15 13.74 43.87
CA THR A 398 -58.29 13.43 44.82
C THR A 398 -59.66 12.99 44.19
N VAL A 399 -60.65 12.38 44.93
CA VAL A 399 -61.98 11.80 44.45
C VAL A 399 -63.19 11.78 45.48
N ARG A 400 -64.51 11.58 45.07
CA ARG A 400 -65.82 11.71 45.85
C ARG A 400 -67.04 10.80 45.38
N PHE A 401 -68.23 10.66 46.07
CA PHE A 401 -69.37 9.68 45.80
C PHE A 401 -70.90 10.10 46.07
N LYS A 402 -71.96 9.38 45.53
CA LYS A 402 -73.49 9.60 45.56
C LYS A 402 -74.46 8.33 45.43
N LYS A 403 -75.76 8.35 44.98
CA LYS A 403 -76.88 7.31 45.29
C LYS A 403 -77.98 6.86 44.22
N ILE A 404 -79.02 6.03 44.59
CA ILE A 404 -79.71 4.92 43.77
C ILE A 404 -81.30 4.73 43.76
N THR A 405 -81.93 4.19 42.67
CA THR A 405 -83.40 3.96 42.33
C THR A 405 -83.66 3.00 41.09
N TYR A 406 -84.85 2.44 40.70
CA TYR A 406 -84.98 1.55 39.46
C TYR A 406 -86.35 1.32 38.70
N LYS A 407 -86.42 0.29 37.78
CA LYS A 407 -87.51 -0.25 36.88
C LYS A 407 -87.29 -1.75 36.47
N VAL A 408 -88.12 -2.32 35.58
CA VAL A 408 -88.04 -3.64 34.87
C VAL A 408 -88.39 -3.48 33.36
N ARG A 409 -87.83 -4.32 32.47
CA ARG A 409 -88.07 -4.31 31.01
C ARG A 409 -87.98 -5.69 30.35
N PHE A 410 -88.88 -6.02 29.44
CA PHE A 410 -88.81 -7.29 28.69
C PHE A 410 -87.89 -7.19 27.48
N ASN A 411 -86.90 -8.08 27.41
CA ASN A 411 -85.88 -8.08 26.38
C ASN A 411 -85.90 -9.40 25.62
N LYS A 412 -85.95 -9.29 24.29
CA LYS A 412 -85.59 -10.34 23.33
C LYS A 412 -84.20 -10.95 23.54
N ASN A 413 -83.37 -10.30 24.37
CA ASN A 413 -82.03 -10.70 24.80
C ASN A 413 -81.02 -10.90 23.67
N ASP A 414 -81.41 -10.54 22.46
CA ASP A 414 -80.58 -10.70 21.29
C ASP A 414 -81.00 -9.66 20.26
N SER A 415 -80.05 -8.89 19.76
CA SER A 415 -80.30 -7.89 18.71
C SER A 415 -80.94 -8.51 17.46
N ASN A 416 -80.57 -9.76 17.16
CA ASN A 416 -80.90 -10.50 15.95
C ASN A 416 -82.16 -11.36 16.12
N ALA A 417 -82.82 -11.25 17.28
CA ALA A 417 -84.22 -11.59 17.44
C ALA A 417 -85.12 -10.44 16.93
N SER A 418 -86.29 -10.76 16.38
CA SER A 418 -87.34 -9.82 15.95
C SER A 418 -88.59 -9.94 16.82
N GLY A 419 -89.41 -8.87 16.91
CA GLY A 419 -90.58 -8.73 17.80
C GLY A 419 -90.45 -7.52 18.76
N ASN A 420 -91.48 -7.24 19.60
CA ASN A 420 -91.46 -6.16 20.60
C ASN A 420 -92.26 -6.48 21.89
N MET A 421 -91.89 -5.87 23.04
CA MET A 421 -92.58 -5.92 24.35
C MET A 421 -92.25 -4.64 25.19
N ASP A 422 -93.10 -4.27 26.16
CA ASP A 422 -93.04 -2.97 26.89
C ASP A 422 -92.43 -3.02 28.33
N ASP A 423 -92.33 -1.85 28.99
CA ASP A 423 -91.68 -1.58 30.29
C ASP A 423 -92.60 -1.69 31.53
N GLN A 424 -92.02 -1.87 32.73
CA GLN A 424 -92.73 -2.05 34.01
C GLN A 424 -91.90 -1.47 35.19
N SER A 425 -92.40 -0.59 36.06
CA SER A 425 -91.54 0.20 37.00
C SER A 425 -91.53 -0.28 38.47
N PHE A 426 -90.42 -0.09 39.21
CA PHE A 426 -90.16 -0.70 40.54
C PHE A 426 -89.28 0.16 41.47
N THR A 427 -89.51 0.12 42.79
CA THR A 427 -88.63 0.72 43.83
C THR A 427 -87.96 -0.37 44.67
N TYR A 428 -86.77 -0.09 45.22
CA TYR A 428 -86.06 -1.01 46.13
C TYR A 428 -86.88 -1.27 47.40
N GLY A 429 -87.59 -2.40 47.44
CA GLY A 429 -88.49 -2.83 48.52
C GLY A 429 -89.80 -3.56 48.15
N GLN A 430 -90.18 -3.77 46.86
CA GLN A 430 -91.57 -4.15 46.45
C GLN A 430 -91.65 -5.31 45.38
N SER A 431 -92.87 -5.73 44.93
CA SER A 431 -93.19 -7.03 44.25
C SER A 431 -94.28 -7.01 43.12
N GLN A 432 -94.17 -7.80 42.02
CA GLN A 432 -95.13 -7.86 40.86
C GLN A 432 -94.97 -9.08 39.86
N GLN A 433 -95.87 -9.27 38.86
CA GLN A 433 -95.92 -10.39 37.86
C GLN A 433 -95.53 -9.99 36.39
N LEU A 434 -95.28 -10.96 35.50
CA LEU A 434 -94.62 -10.81 34.17
C LEU A 434 -95.43 -11.24 32.90
N THR A 435 -95.03 -10.72 31.72
CA THR A 435 -95.70 -10.85 30.39
C THR A 435 -95.14 -11.97 29.48
N ALA A 436 -95.81 -12.29 28.36
CA ALA A 436 -95.51 -13.40 27.44
C ALA A 436 -94.61 -13.04 26.22
N ASN A 437 -93.70 -13.95 25.83
CA ASN A 437 -92.71 -13.78 24.74
C ASN A 437 -93.31 -13.67 23.32
N GLY A 438 -92.98 -12.59 22.62
CA GLY A 438 -93.30 -12.35 21.20
C GLY A 438 -92.07 -12.27 20.27
N PHE A 439 -90.99 -12.99 20.56
CA PHE A 439 -89.69 -12.85 19.88
C PHE A 439 -89.23 -14.09 19.07
N THR A 440 -88.44 -13.92 18.00
CA THR A 440 -87.85 -14.99 17.15
C THR A 440 -86.43 -14.67 16.65
N LYS A 441 -85.42 -15.58 16.75
CA LYS A 441 -84.00 -15.33 16.39
C LYS A 441 -83.46 -16.19 15.23
N THR A 442 -82.76 -15.57 14.27
CA THR A 442 -82.09 -16.26 13.15
C THR A 442 -80.92 -17.15 13.60
N GLY A 443 -80.87 -18.41 13.11
CA GLY A 443 -79.82 -19.38 13.43
C GLY A 443 -79.91 -19.99 14.84
N TYR A 444 -81.05 -19.80 15.51
CA TYR A 444 -81.27 -20.10 16.93
C TYR A 444 -82.70 -20.59 17.21
N THR A 445 -82.91 -21.23 18.37
CA THR A 445 -84.21 -21.75 18.85
C THR A 445 -84.52 -21.22 20.26
N PHE A 446 -85.77 -20.80 20.54
CA PHE A 446 -86.16 -20.19 21.84
C PHE A 446 -86.20 -21.22 23.00
N ALA A 447 -85.91 -20.77 24.23
CA ALA A 447 -85.79 -21.64 25.40
C ALA A 447 -86.40 -21.14 26.75
N GLY A 448 -86.78 -19.87 26.93
CA GLY A 448 -87.36 -19.35 28.19
C GLY A 448 -86.86 -17.97 28.62
N TRP A 449 -87.02 -17.58 29.89
CA TRP A 449 -86.62 -16.26 30.43
C TRP A 449 -85.62 -16.36 31.60
N ALA A 450 -84.82 -15.31 31.82
CA ALA A 450 -83.95 -15.17 32.99
C ALA A 450 -83.84 -13.72 33.51
N LYS A 451 -83.41 -13.57 34.78
CA LYS A 451 -83.12 -12.27 35.45
C LYS A 451 -81.87 -11.55 34.93
N SER A 452 -81.15 -12.13 33.98
CA SER A 452 -79.98 -11.53 33.32
C SER A 452 -79.79 -12.11 31.93
N ALA A 453 -79.05 -11.41 31.07
CA ALA A 453 -78.84 -11.79 29.67
C ALA A 453 -78.26 -13.20 29.50
N ASN A 454 -77.44 -13.66 30.46
CA ASN A 454 -76.74 -14.94 30.40
C ASN A 454 -77.08 -15.94 31.53
N GLY A 455 -77.96 -15.59 32.48
CA GLY A 455 -78.46 -16.57 33.45
C GLY A 455 -79.18 -17.74 32.77
N THR A 456 -79.16 -18.93 33.39
CA THR A 456 -80.01 -20.07 33.02
C THR A 456 -81.49 -19.65 32.96
N VAL A 457 -82.36 -20.42 32.30
CA VAL A 457 -83.82 -20.20 32.38
C VAL A 457 -84.26 -20.29 33.84
N GLN A 458 -84.51 -19.14 34.45
CA GLN A 458 -84.99 -19.00 35.82
C GLN A 458 -86.52 -18.90 35.84
N TYR A 459 -87.09 -18.33 34.78
CA TYR A 459 -88.52 -18.16 34.63
C TYR A 459 -88.99 -18.77 33.31
N THR A 460 -90.07 -19.54 33.37
CA THR A 460 -90.80 -19.95 32.18
C THR A 460 -91.61 -18.77 31.63
N ASN A 461 -92.28 -18.93 30.49
CA ASN A 461 -93.09 -17.86 29.90
C ASN A 461 -94.27 -17.51 30.83
N GLN A 462 -94.31 -16.27 31.36
CA GLN A 462 -95.33 -15.71 32.28
C GLN A 462 -95.21 -16.17 33.78
N GLN A 463 -94.28 -15.56 34.56
CA GLN A 463 -94.03 -15.89 35.99
C GLN A 463 -94.10 -14.64 36.92
N SER A 464 -93.77 -14.73 38.22
CA SER A 464 -93.96 -13.65 39.24
C SER A 464 -92.72 -13.40 40.13
N VAL A 465 -92.44 -12.14 40.55
CA VAL A 465 -91.12 -11.67 41.04
C VAL A 465 -91.12 -10.48 42.04
N SER A 466 -90.02 -10.25 42.77
CA SER A 466 -89.79 -9.06 43.63
C SER A 466 -88.30 -8.72 43.81
N ASN A 467 -88.03 -7.52 44.37
CA ASN A 467 -86.71 -6.99 44.81
C ASN A 467 -85.51 -7.35 43.91
N LEU A 468 -85.22 -6.48 42.94
CA LEU A 468 -84.55 -6.92 41.71
C LEU A 468 -83.19 -6.27 41.37
N THR A 469 -82.84 -5.10 41.92
CA THR A 469 -81.51 -4.45 41.72
C THR A 469 -81.18 -3.46 42.84
N THR A 470 -79.90 -3.09 42.94
CA THR A 470 -79.30 -2.11 43.87
C THR A 470 -78.61 -0.96 43.14
N THR A 471 -79.01 -0.63 41.91
CA THR A 471 -78.32 0.32 40.99
C THR A 471 -79.21 1.52 40.62
N ALA A 472 -78.64 2.67 40.19
CA ALA A 472 -79.32 3.98 40.12
C ALA A 472 -80.15 4.21 38.85
N ASN A 473 -81.39 4.71 39.01
CA ASN A 473 -82.45 4.74 38.00
C ASN A 473 -82.47 3.52 37.06
N ASP A 474 -82.07 2.35 37.57
CA ASP A 474 -81.74 1.16 36.80
C ASP A 474 -83.00 0.55 36.15
N THR A 475 -82.84 -0.40 35.24
CA THR A 475 -83.94 -1.15 34.65
C THR A 475 -83.57 -2.62 34.64
N VAL A 476 -84.21 -3.41 35.51
CA VAL A 476 -84.01 -4.85 35.62
C VAL A 476 -84.65 -5.53 34.41
N ASN A 477 -83.82 -5.66 33.40
CA ASN A 477 -84.13 -6.35 32.18
C ASN A 477 -84.36 -7.85 32.45
N LEU A 478 -85.45 -8.41 31.91
CA LEU A 478 -85.70 -9.86 31.85
C LEU A 478 -85.55 -10.36 30.42
N TYR A 479 -84.95 -11.54 30.27
CA TYR A 479 -84.20 -11.87 29.06
C TYR A 479 -84.53 -13.25 28.47
N ALA A 480 -85.04 -13.25 27.23
CA ALA A 480 -85.32 -14.45 26.42
C ALA A 480 -84.07 -15.33 26.17
N LYS A 481 -84.21 -16.65 26.14
CA LYS A 481 -83.08 -17.59 25.95
C LYS A 481 -83.12 -18.27 24.60
N TRP A 482 -81.93 -18.53 24.06
CA TRP A 482 -81.74 -18.99 22.68
C TRP A 482 -80.66 -20.09 22.60
N THR A 483 -80.96 -21.20 21.93
CA THR A 483 -80.05 -22.33 21.67
C THR A 483 -79.53 -22.30 20.24
N ALA A 484 -78.22 -22.48 20.04
CA ALA A 484 -77.52 -22.27 18.77
C ALA A 484 -77.52 -23.49 17.83
N ASN A 485 -77.52 -23.22 16.52
CA ASN A 485 -77.26 -24.22 15.46
C ASN A 485 -75.76 -24.61 15.38
N THR A 486 -75.39 -25.63 14.62
CA THR A 486 -74.00 -26.09 14.37
C THR A 486 -73.69 -26.28 12.89
N TYR A 487 -72.40 -26.26 12.49
CA TYR A 487 -71.95 -26.42 11.09
C TYR A 487 -70.46 -26.85 11.00
N LYS A 488 -69.94 -27.11 9.78
CA LYS A 488 -68.54 -27.49 9.52
C LYS A 488 -67.77 -26.52 8.62
N VAL A 489 -66.45 -26.53 8.75
CA VAL A 489 -65.48 -25.78 7.91
C VAL A 489 -64.39 -26.73 7.40
N CYS A 490 -64.10 -26.68 6.10
CA CYS A 490 -63.10 -27.48 5.39
C CYS A 490 -61.97 -26.57 4.86
N PHE A 491 -60.71 -27.02 4.91
CA PHE A 491 -59.53 -26.21 4.55
C PHE A 491 -58.80 -26.73 3.30
N ASN A 492 -58.47 -25.83 2.37
CA ASN A 492 -57.79 -26.14 1.12
C ASN A 492 -56.50 -25.32 0.96
N LYS A 493 -55.38 -25.99 0.63
CA LYS A 493 -54.05 -25.36 0.44
C LYS A 493 -53.94 -24.41 -0.76
N ASN A 494 -54.89 -24.49 -1.69
CA ASN A 494 -55.13 -23.56 -2.80
C ASN A 494 -53.95 -23.32 -3.78
N ASP A 495 -52.89 -24.13 -3.70
CA ASP A 495 -51.73 -24.14 -4.59
C ASP A 495 -51.19 -25.57 -4.64
N SER A 496 -50.80 -26.06 -5.82
CA SER A 496 -50.21 -27.39 -5.96
C SER A 496 -48.87 -27.51 -5.23
N ASN A 497 -48.08 -26.43 -5.20
CA ASN A 497 -46.74 -26.36 -4.63
C ASN A 497 -46.70 -26.11 -3.12
N ALA A 498 -47.85 -25.85 -2.49
CA ALA A 498 -47.95 -25.85 -1.02
C ALA A 498 -47.96 -27.29 -0.49
N SER A 499 -47.39 -27.52 0.69
CA SER A 499 -47.32 -28.81 1.38
C SER A 499 -48.05 -28.77 2.72
N GLY A 500 -48.39 -29.93 3.31
CA GLY A 500 -49.14 -30.04 4.58
C GLY A 500 -50.57 -30.58 4.42
N ILE A 501 -51.24 -30.82 5.56
CA ILE A 501 -52.60 -31.40 5.68
C ILE A 501 -53.35 -30.67 6.80
N MET A 502 -54.68 -30.51 6.66
CA MET A 502 -55.58 -30.03 7.72
C MET A 502 -56.88 -30.85 7.73
N ASN A 503 -57.49 -30.99 8.91
CA ASN A 503 -58.75 -31.72 9.10
C ASN A 503 -59.96 -30.76 9.10
N ASP A 504 -61.14 -31.28 8.79
CA ASP A 504 -62.42 -30.57 8.95
C ASP A 504 -62.67 -30.15 10.40
N GLN A 505 -63.23 -28.95 10.58
CA GLN A 505 -63.49 -28.35 11.88
C GLN A 505 -64.98 -28.06 12.08
N THR A 506 -65.56 -28.56 13.18
CA THR A 506 -66.96 -28.28 13.56
C THR A 506 -67.05 -26.99 14.40
N PHE A 507 -68.11 -26.23 14.17
CA PHE A 507 -68.45 -24.94 14.77
C PHE A 507 -69.89 -24.92 15.28
N THR A 508 -70.16 -23.98 16.20
CA THR A 508 -71.50 -23.65 16.71
C THR A 508 -71.80 -22.20 16.33
N TYR A 509 -73.07 -21.88 16.13
CA TYR A 509 -73.56 -20.55 15.78
C TYR A 509 -73.49 -19.59 17.00
N ASP A 510 -73.28 -18.30 16.74
CA ASP A 510 -72.56 -17.24 17.51
C ASP A 510 -71.27 -17.62 18.27
N GLN A 511 -70.95 -18.91 18.49
CA GLN A 511 -69.69 -19.30 19.12
C GLN A 511 -68.50 -19.04 18.18
N SER A 512 -67.85 -17.89 18.39
CA SER A 512 -66.59 -17.59 17.76
C SER A 512 -65.53 -18.58 18.24
N LYS A 513 -64.90 -19.27 17.28
CA LYS A 513 -63.86 -20.28 17.52
C LYS A 513 -62.71 -20.03 16.56
N PRO A 514 -61.43 -20.10 17.00
CA PRO A 514 -60.30 -19.98 16.10
C PRO A 514 -60.37 -21.06 15.03
N LEU A 515 -60.17 -20.66 13.77
CA LEU A 515 -59.78 -21.61 12.72
C LEU A 515 -58.53 -22.37 13.20
N THR A 516 -58.44 -23.67 12.91
CA THR A 516 -57.25 -24.46 13.26
C THR A 516 -56.01 -23.80 12.65
N ALA A 517 -54.89 -23.79 13.38
CA ALA A 517 -53.64 -23.22 12.91
C ALA A 517 -53.28 -23.79 11.54
N ASN A 518 -52.96 -22.91 10.58
CA ASN A 518 -52.63 -23.30 9.22
C ASN A 518 -51.48 -24.34 9.21
N GLY A 519 -51.82 -25.58 8.86
CA GLY A 519 -50.87 -26.68 8.70
C GLY A 519 -50.17 -26.70 7.35
N PHE A 520 -50.50 -25.78 6.43
CA PHE A 520 -49.87 -25.70 5.12
C PHE A 520 -48.62 -24.81 5.13
N THR A 521 -47.65 -25.15 4.28
CA THR A 521 -46.41 -24.37 4.08
C THR A 521 -46.09 -24.19 2.59
N LYS A 522 -45.48 -23.06 2.22
CA LYS A 522 -45.03 -22.76 0.86
C LYS A 522 -43.71 -21.97 0.90
N THR A 523 -42.62 -22.59 0.47
CA THR A 523 -41.27 -22.02 0.53
C THR A 523 -41.18 -20.68 -0.20
N GLY A 524 -40.62 -19.65 0.45
CA GLY A 524 -40.49 -18.30 -0.12
C GLY A 524 -41.74 -17.41 -0.01
N TYR A 525 -42.84 -17.92 0.52
CA TYR A 525 -44.08 -17.19 0.72
C TYR A 525 -44.52 -17.22 2.18
N THR A 526 -45.07 -16.12 2.67
CA THR A 526 -45.76 -16.03 3.96
C THR A 526 -47.24 -16.36 3.77
N PHE A 527 -47.82 -17.16 4.66
CA PHE A 527 -49.26 -17.41 4.70
C PHE A 527 -50.00 -16.13 5.14
N THR A 528 -50.86 -15.60 4.28
CA THR A 528 -51.57 -14.32 4.51
C THR A 528 -52.93 -14.52 5.14
N GLY A 529 -53.58 -15.66 4.90
CA GLY A 529 -54.93 -15.94 5.37
C GLY A 529 -55.71 -16.90 4.48
N TRP A 530 -57.01 -16.97 4.72
CA TRP A 530 -58.02 -17.79 4.08
C TRP A 530 -59.00 -16.92 3.28
N ALA A 531 -59.31 -17.33 2.05
CA ALA A 531 -60.40 -16.82 1.23
C ALA A 531 -61.59 -17.80 1.24
N THR A 532 -62.80 -17.31 0.96
CA THR A 532 -64.02 -18.14 0.82
C THR A 532 -64.16 -18.80 -0.56
N SER A 533 -63.26 -18.48 -1.51
CA SER A 533 -63.16 -19.13 -2.82
C SER A 533 -61.70 -19.18 -3.28
N ALA A 534 -61.37 -20.11 -4.17
CA ALA A 534 -60.00 -20.32 -4.65
C ALA A 534 -59.37 -19.04 -5.23
N GLY A 535 -60.14 -18.26 -6.00
CA GLY A 535 -59.70 -16.99 -6.59
C GLY A 535 -59.78 -15.77 -5.66
N GLY A 536 -60.60 -15.81 -4.60
CA GLY A 536 -60.94 -14.63 -3.79
C GLY A 536 -59.79 -13.97 -3.02
N SER A 537 -60.05 -12.77 -2.48
CA SER A 537 -59.16 -12.10 -1.52
C SER A 537 -59.21 -12.78 -0.14
N VAL A 538 -58.20 -12.52 0.71
CA VAL A 538 -58.24 -12.94 2.12
C VAL A 538 -59.48 -12.37 2.81
N GLN A 539 -60.22 -13.22 3.50
CA GLN A 539 -61.39 -12.89 4.33
C GLN A 539 -61.11 -13.16 5.82
N TYR A 540 -60.26 -14.14 6.13
CA TYR A 540 -59.89 -14.51 7.51
C TYR A 540 -58.38 -14.72 7.65
N THR A 541 -57.74 -14.26 8.72
CA THR A 541 -56.31 -14.47 8.98
C THR A 541 -56.02 -15.85 9.60
N ASN A 542 -54.74 -16.20 9.80
CA ASN A 542 -54.38 -17.47 10.46
C ASN A 542 -54.92 -17.50 11.89
N GLN A 543 -55.51 -18.62 12.31
CA GLN A 543 -56.17 -18.79 13.61
C GLN A 543 -57.27 -17.75 13.93
N GLN A 544 -57.78 -17.01 12.94
CA GLN A 544 -58.84 -16.03 13.19
C GLN A 544 -60.05 -16.72 13.82
N SER A 545 -60.55 -16.12 14.90
CA SER A 545 -61.79 -16.55 15.54
C SER A 545 -62.97 -16.14 14.67
N VAL A 546 -63.69 -17.15 14.14
CA VAL A 546 -64.83 -16.96 13.23
C VAL A 546 -66.08 -17.60 13.80
N SER A 547 -67.23 -17.05 13.44
CA SER A 547 -68.57 -17.57 13.73
C SER A 547 -69.48 -17.37 12.51
N ASN A 548 -70.68 -17.95 12.57
CA ASN A 548 -71.80 -17.67 11.68
C ASN A 548 -71.55 -17.80 10.16
N LEU A 549 -70.59 -18.63 9.75
CA LEU A 549 -70.27 -18.83 8.32
C LEU A 549 -71.43 -19.49 7.52
N THR A 550 -72.41 -20.06 8.22
CA THR A 550 -73.75 -20.36 7.70
C THR A 550 -74.78 -20.33 8.83
N THR A 551 -76.02 -19.95 8.52
CA THR A 551 -77.16 -19.95 9.47
C THR A 551 -77.88 -21.30 9.54
N VAL A 552 -77.63 -22.17 8.55
CA VAL A 552 -78.30 -23.46 8.35
C VAL A 552 -77.71 -24.51 9.29
N ALA A 553 -78.56 -25.16 10.07
CA ALA A 553 -78.15 -26.27 10.93
C ALA A 553 -77.55 -27.42 10.11
N ASN A 554 -76.35 -27.86 10.52
CA ASN A 554 -75.51 -28.88 9.89
C ASN A 554 -74.93 -28.51 8.50
N GLY A 555 -74.84 -27.22 8.17
CA GLY A 555 -74.19 -26.75 6.93
C GLY A 555 -72.67 -26.98 6.87
N THR A 556 -72.06 -26.75 5.69
CA THR A 556 -70.61 -26.92 5.45
C THR A 556 -70.06 -25.73 4.64
N VAL A 557 -68.86 -25.25 4.98
CA VAL A 557 -68.19 -24.09 4.37
C VAL A 557 -66.75 -24.44 3.98
N ASN A 558 -66.26 -23.93 2.84
CA ASN A 558 -64.90 -24.20 2.34
C ASN A 558 -64.02 -22.94 2.40
N LEU A 559 -62.78 -23.09 2.85
CA LEU A 559 -61.78 -22.03 2.95
C LEU A 559 -60.49 -22.37 2.20
N TYR A 560 -59.87 -21.37 1.57
CA TYR A 560 -58.78 -21.51 0.60
C TYR A 560 -57.58 -20.64 0.99
N ALA A 561 -56.40 -21.23 1.16
CA ALA A 561 -55.20 -20.51 1.58
C ALA A 561 -54.77 -19.41 0.59
N LYS A 562 -54.10 -18.38 1.12
CA LYS A 562 -53.52 -17.25 0.38
C LYS A 562 -52.09 -16.99 0.85
N TRP A 563 -51.25 -16.59 -0.09
CA TRP A 563 -49.79 -16.58 0.03
C TRP A 563 -49.23 -15.28 -0.51
N THR A 564 -48.53 -14.51 0.32
CA THR A 564 -47.78 -13.31 -0.08
C THR A 564 -46.32 -13.70 -0.29
N ALA A 565 -45.70 -13.31 -1.39
CA ALA A 565 -44.28 -13.54 -1.61
C ALA A 565 -43.44 -12.71 -0.63
N ASN A 566 -42.37 -13.29 -0.08
CA ASN A 566 -41.44 -12.57 0.79
C ASN A 566 -40.62 -11.54 -0.02
N THR A 567 -39.98 -10.59 0.64
CA THR A 567 -38.99 -9.68 0.04
C THR A 567 -37.62 -9.85 0.70
N TYR A 568 -36.56 -9.70 -0.08
CA TYR A 568 -35.17 -9.86 0.34
C TYR A 568 -34.32 -8.66 -0.05
N THR A 569 -33.32 -8.36 0.76
CA THR A 569 -32.40 -7.23 0.57
C THR A 569 -31.24 -7.63 -0.32
N VAL A 570 -31.12 -6.98 -1.48
CA VAL A 570 -29.92 -7.04 -2.33
C VAL A 570 -29.10 -5.77 -2.12
N THR A 571 -27.87 -5.93 -1.64
CA THR A 571 -26.91 -4.84 -1.40
C THR A 571 -25.94 -4.72 -2.56
N PHE A 572 -25.80 -3.51 -3.14
CA PHE A 572 -24.93 -3.22 -4.27
C PHE A 572 -23.75 -2.34 -3.85
N ARG A 573 -22.52 -2.73 -4.18
CA ARG A 573 -21.29 -2.01 -3.80
C ARG A 573 -20.28 -1.90 -4.95
N VAL A 574 -19.44 -0.88 -4.90
CA VAL A 574 -18.19 -0.78 -5.67
C VAL A 574 -17.02 -1.16 -4.76
N ALA A 575 -16.15 -2.07 -5.21
CA ALA A 575 -14.94 -2.45 -4.48
C ALA A 575 -14.05 -1.23 -4.26
N ASP A 576 -13.55 -1.06 -3.03
CA ASP A 576 -12.68 0.04 -2.58
C ASP A 576 -13.25 1.46 -2.81
N GLY A 577 -14.51 1.59 -3.24
CA GLY A 577 -15.19 2.85 -3.52
C GLY A 577 -14.71 3.62 -4.76
N LYS A 578 -14.02 2.96 -5.72
CA LYS A 578 -13.29 3.63 -6.81
C LYS A 578 -13.53 3.04 -8.20
N GLY A 579 -13.27 3.85 -9.23
CA GLY A 579 -13.10 3.43 -10.62
C GLY A 579 -14.36 3.27 -11.45
N GLY A 580 -15.52 3.63 -10.90
CA GLY A 580 -16.79 3.65 -11.60
C GLY A 580 -17.99 3.69 -10.66
N THR A 581 -19.17 3.67 -11.27
CA THR A 581 -20.46 3.68 -10.60
C THR A 581 -21.22 2.37 -10.82
N LEU A 582 -22.15 2.07 -9.90
CA LEU A 582 -23.04 0.91 -9.98
C LEU A 582 -24.49 1.39 -9.86
N LYS A 583 -25.36 0.94 -10.76
CA LYS A 583 -26.79 1.28 -10.81
C LYS A 583 -27.62 0.00 -10.84
N ALA A 584 -28.58 -0.12 -9.92
CA ALA A 584 -29.54 -1.20 -9.89
C ALA A 584 -30.87 -0.77 -10.54
N ASN A 585 -31.44 -1.67 -11.34
CA ASN A 585 -32.69 -1.47 -12.08
C ASN A 585 -33.69 -2.55 -11.65
N TYR A 586 -34.64 -2.18 -10.78
CA TYR A 586 -35.73 -3.03 -10.31
C TYR A 586 -36.99 -2.17 -10.13
N GLY A 587 -38.10 -2.57 -10.76
CA GLY A 587 -39.31 -1.76 -10.81
C GLY A 587 -39.11 -0.37 -11.44
N SER A 588 -40.02 0.55 -11.12
CA SER A 588 -40.11 1.87 -11.74
C SER A 588 -39.12 2.93 -11.21
N ASN A 589 -38.27 2.58 -10.23
CA ASN A 589 -37.56 3.56 -9.40
C ASN A 589 -36.03 3.32 -9.39
N PRO A 590 -35.28 3.79 -10.41
CA PRO A 590 -33.86 3.49 -10.57
C PRO A 590 -32.99 4.15 -9.49
N SER A 591 -32.25 3.33 -8.72
CA SER A 591 -31.41 3.79 -7.61
C SER A 591 -29.94 3.94 -8.03
N THR A 592 -29.28 5.01 -7.59
CA THR A 592 -27.92 5.39 -8.04
C THR A 592 -26.97 5.73 -6.89
N MET A 593 -25.68 5.42 -7.08
CA MET A 593 -24.46 5.84 -6.35
C MET A 593 -23.95 4.95 -5.21
N THR A 594 -22.67 4.55 -5.38
CA THR A 594 -21.68 3.97 -4.44
C THR A 594 -22.05 2.82 -3.49
N SER A 595 -23.15 2.89 -2.73
CA SER A 595 -23.62 1.78 -1.89
C SER A 595 -25.13 1.88 -1.62
N THR A 596 -25.95 1.10 -2.33
CA THR A 596 -27.41 1.10 -2.19
C THR A 596 -27.96 -0.29 -1.86
N THR A 597 -29.19 -0.33 -1.35
CA THR A 597 -29.96 -1.57 -1.15
C THR A 597 -31.26 -1.52 -1.95
N VAL A 598 -31.71 -2.68 -2.42
CA VAL A 598 -32.97 -2.86 -3.15
C VAL A 598 -33.72 -4.03 -2.53
N GLN A 599 -35.03 -3.86 -2.30
CA GLN A 599 -35.91 -4.95 -1.88
C GLN A 599 -36.43 -5.69 -3.12
N VAL A 600 -36.16 -6.98 -3.21
CA VAL A 600 -36.52 -7.85 -4.35
C VAL A 600 -37.46 -8.95 -3.87
N THR A 601 -38.54 -9.21 -4.61
CA THR A 601 -39.56 -10.21 -4.26
C THR A 601 -39.03 -11.64 -4.46
N ASN A 602 -39.49 -12.59 -3.64
CA ASN A 602 -39.06 -13.99 -3.68
C ASN A 602 -39.29 -14.61 -5.07
N GLY A 603 -38.20 -15.01 -5.73
CA GLY A 603 -38.19 -15.62 -7.06
C GLY A 603 -37.94 -14.64 -8.20
N ASP A 604 -38.03 -13.32 -7.95
CA ASP A 604 -37.74 -12.30 -8.96
C ASP A 604 -36.25 -12.22 -9.30
N SER A 605 -35.95 -11.44 -10.33
CA SER A 605 -34.59 -11.10 -10.76
C SER A 605 -34.36 -9.59 -10.70
N VAL A 606 -33.16 -9.17 -10.31
CA VAL A 606 -32.73 -7.76 -10.38
C VAL A 606 -31.56 -7.62 -11.36
N SER A 607 -31.66 -6.66 -12.27
CA SER A 607 -30.61 -6.33 -13.25
C SER A 607 -29.89 -5.06 -12.85
N PHE A 608 -28.59 -5.00 -13.13
CA PHE A 608 -27.74 -3.89 -12.69
C PHE A 608 -26.59 -3.67 -13.68
N THR A 609 -26.17 -2.42 -13.79
CA THR A 609 -25.14 -1.96 -14.72
C THR A 609 -24.06 -1.23 -13.95
N ALA A 610 -22.82 -1.67 -14.15
CA ALA A 610 -21.61 -0.97 -13.77
C ALA A 610 -21.15 -0.07 -14.93
N THR A 611 -20.84 1.18 -14.62
CA THR A 611 -20.27 2.15 -15.57
C THR A 611 -18.89 2.54 -15.06
N PRO A 612 -17.79 2.08 -15.68
CA PRO A 612 -16.45 2.52 -15.33
C PRO A 612 -16.28 4.04 -15.47
N ASP A 613 -15.41 4.62 -14.65
CA ASP A 613 -15.02 6.03 -14.80
C ASP A 613 -14.10 6.22 -16.02
N GLU A 614 -13.96 7.47 -16.51
CA GLU A 614 -13.03 7.81 -17.59
C GLU A 614 -11.59 7.39 -17.20
N GLY A 615 -11.00 6.48 -18.00
CA GLY A 615 -9.68 5.87 -17.73
C GLY A 615 -9.69 4.56 -16.92
N TRP A 616 -10.87 4.01 -16.60
CA TRP A 616 -11.04 2.72 -15.93
C TRP A 616 -11.80 1.73 -16.82
N GLU A 617 -11.63 0.44 -16.54
CA GLU A 617 -12.36 -0.64 -17.19
C GLU A 617 -12.99 -1.59 -16.16
N PHE A 618 -14.00 -2.34 -16.59
CA PHE A 618 -14.61 -3.40 -15.79
C PHE A 618 -13.60 -4.54 -15.55
N ASP A 619 -13.49 -5.00 -14.29
CA ASP A 619 -12.62 -6.10 -13.91
C ASP A 619 -13.41 -7.38 -13.63
N SER A 620 -14.31 -7.33 -12.65
CA SER A 620 -15.03 -8.52 -12.20
C SER A 620 -16.28 -8.19 -11.38
N TRP A 621 -17.18 -9.17 -11.28
CA TRP A 621 -18.26 -9.20 -10.30
C TRP A 621 -17.95 -10.20 -9.17
N THR A 622 -18.46 -9.93 -7.98
CA THR A 622 -18.67 -10.94 -6.93
C THR A 622 -20.15 -10.93 -6.51
N GLY A 623 -20.67 -12.11 -6.14
CA GLY A 623 -22.11 -12.30 -5.87
C GLY A 623 -22.97 -12.62 -7.11
N VAL A 624 -22.41 -12.45 -8.32
CA VAL A 624 -23.00 -12.89 -9.61
C VAL A 624 -21.88 -13.34 -10.54
N SER A 625 -22.19 -14.17 -11.54
CA SER A 625 -21.25 -14.57 -12.61
C SER A 625 -21.63 -13.88 -13.92
N SER A 626 -20.86 -12.88 -14.34
CA SER A 626 -20.97 -12.20 -15.64
C SER A 626 -19.60 -11.67 -16.07
N LEU A 627 -19.39 -11.57 -17.38
CA LEU A 627 -18.22 -10.92 -18.00
C LEU A 627 -18.58 -9.54 -18.61
N SER A 628 -19.82 -9.10 -18.46
CA SER A 628 -20.32 -7.83 -18.99
C SER A 628 -20.48 -6.78 -17.89
N THR A 629 -20.40 -5.51 -18.28
CA THR A 629 -20.78 -4.35 -17.46
C THR A 629 -22.24 -4.37 -17.02
N THR A 630 -23.11 -5.16 -17.66
CA THR A 630 -24.47 -5.43 -17.17
C THR A 630 -24.60 -6.90 -16.74
N ALA A 631 -25.29 -7.13 -15.64
CA ALA A 631 -25.55 -8.46 -15.11
C ALA A 631 -26.94 -8.52 -14.44
N THR A 632 -27.42 -9.74 -14.23
CA THR A 632 -28.70 -10.02 -13.58
C THR A 632 -28.50 -11.06 -12.49
N LEU A 633 -28.98 -10.75 -11.28
CA LEU A 633 -29.09 -11.70 -10.18
C LEU A 633 -30.50 -12.27 -10.21
N SER A 634 -30.63 -13.52 -10.64
CA SER A 634 -31.91 -14.21 -10.81
C SER A 634 -32.31 -15.09 -9.63
N ASN A 635 -33.62 -15.29 -9.47
CA ASN A 635 -34.23 -16.17 -8.45
C ASN A 635 -33.80 -15.81 -7.01
N VAL A 636 -34.02 -14.56 -6.62
CA VAL A 636 -33.67 -14.08 -5.28
C VAL A 636 -34.58 -14.74 -4.23
N THR A 637 -33.98 -15.53 -3.34
CA THR A 637 -34.65 -16.39 -2.33
C THR A 637 -34.07 -16.19 -0.92
N GLY A 638 -33.32 -15.11 -0.73
CA GLY A 638 -32.61 -14.74 0.50
C GLY A 638 -31.76 -13.50 0.25
N ASP A 639 -31.34 -12.82 1.31
CA ASP A 639 -30.50 -11.61 1.19
C ASP A 639 -29.18 -11.89 0.47
N LYS A 640 -28.70 -10.91 -0.31
CA LYS A 640 -27.48 -11.01 -1.13
C LYS A 640 -26.67 -9.72 -1.12
N THR A 641 -25.37 -9.84 -1.37
CA THR A 641 -24.49 -8.71 -1.71
C THR A 641 -23.87 -8.96 -3.07
N VAL A 642 -23.86 -7.93 -3.92
CA VAL A 642 -23.19 -7.90 -5.21
C VAL A 642 -22.18 -6.76 -5.20
N THR A 643 -20.93 -7.06 -5.56
CA THR A 643 -19.86 -6.05 -5.65
C THR A 643 -19.27 -6.05 -7.05
N VAL A 644 -19.17 -4.88 -7.68
CA VAL A 644 -18.34 -4.69 -8.87
C VAL A 644 -16.93 -4.29 -8.48
N LYS A 645 -15.93 -4.80 -9.21
CA LYS A 645 -14.57 -4.30 -9.19
C LYS A 645 -14.23 -3.70 -10.56
N PHE A 646 -13.53 -2.57 -10.53
CA PHE A 646 -12.94 -1.91 -11.70
C PHE A 646 -11.41 -2.02 -11.62
N LYS A 647 -10.73 -1.87 -12.75
CA LYS A 647 -9.27 -1.77 -12.83
C LYS A 647 -8.85 -0.61 -13.72
N PRO A 648 -7.64 -0.06 -13.54
CA PRO A 648 -7.08 0.94 -14.44
C PRO A 648 -7.08 0.48 -15.90
N GLY A 649 -7.67 1.30 -16.78
CA GLY A 649 -7.80 0.99 -18.20
C GLY A 649 -6.86 1.81 -19.08
N VAL A 650 -7.31 2.02 -20.32
CA VAL A 650 -6.66 2.87 -21.34
C VAL A 650 -7.40 4.21 -21.42
N PHE A 651 -6.66 5.28 -21.74
CA PHE A 651 -7.23 6.61 -22.02
C PHE A 651 -6.73 7.11 -23.38
N ASP A 652 -7.63 7.09 -24.38
CA ASP A 652 -7.35 7.57 -25.74
C ASP A 652 -7.54 9.08 -25.85
N LEU A 653 -6.55 9.79 -26.40
CA LEU A 653 -6.53 11.24 -26.52
C LEU A 653 -6.03 11.69 -27.90
N ALA A 654 -6.89 12.37 -28.66
CA ALA A 654 -6.50 13.05 -29.88
C ALA A 654 -6.14 14.52 -29.62
N GLY A 655 -5.36 15.12 -30.52
CA GLY A 655 -5.13 16.57 -30.56
C GLY A 655 -6.43 17.38 -30.76
N GLY A 656 -6.45 18.60 -30.23
CA GLY A 656 -7.59 19.52 -30.30
C GLY A 656 -7.58 20.57 -29.19
N PRO A 657 -8.65 21.40 -29.07
CA PRO A 657 -8.84 22.32 -27.96
C PRO A 657 -8.80 21.61 -26.59
N ASP A 658 -8.25 22.27 -25.57
CA ASP A 658 -8.06 21.72 -24.22
C ASP A 658 -7.32 20.36 -24.15
N ALA A 659 -6.66 19.88 -25.21
CA ALA A 659 -6.04 18.54 -25.21
C ALA A 659 -4.85 18.42 -24.22
N TRP A 660 -4.05 19.47 -24.05
CA TRP A 660 -2.96 19.49 -23.05
C TRP A 660 -3.52 19.46 -21.62
N LYS A 661 -4.60 20.21 -21.38
CA LYS A 661 -5.34 20.27 -20.11
C LYS A 661 -5.97 18.92 -19.76
N ARG A 662 -6.56 18.23 -20.74
CA ARG A 662 -7.09 16.86 -20.59
C ARG A 662 -5.98 15.86 -20.27
N LEU A 663 -4.87 15.90 -21.02
CA LEU A 663 -3.69 15.06 -20.75
C LEU A 663 -3.19 15.28 -19.31
N LYS A 664 -2.94 16.53 -18.94
CA LYS A 664 -2.46 16.92 -17.61
C LYS A 664 -3.40 16.45 -16.49
N LYS A 665 -4.71 16.65 -16.66
CA LYS A 665 -5.74 16.21 -15.70
C LYS A 665 -5.73 14.69 -15.45
N GLU A 666 -5.42 13.86 -16.45
CA GLU A 666 -5.32 12.40 -16.28
C GLU A 666 -3.97 11.96 -15.69
N VAL A 667 -2.88 12.55 -16.18
CA VAL A 667 -1.51 12.18 -15.78
C VAL A 667 -1.21 12.55 -14.32
N GLU A 668 -1.72 13.69 -13.84
CA GLU A 668 -1.45 14.18 -12.48
C GLU A 668 -2.33 13.52 -11.39
N LYS A 669 -3.21 12.58 -11.76
CA LYS A 669 -3.93 11.70 -10.82
C LYS A 669 -2.95 10.75 -10.12
N THR A 670 -3.19 10.42 -8.85
CA THR A 670 -2.49 9.34 -8.14
C THR A 670 -2.99 7.95 -8.55
N GLU A 671 -4.23 7.84 -9.04
CA GLU A 671 -4.86 6.61 -9.53
C GLU A 671 -5.70 6.92 -10.78
N GLY A 672 -5.59 6.10 -11.83
CA GLY A 672 -6.19 6.36 -13.15
C GLY A 672 -5.61 5.45 -14.25
N ALA A 673 -5.87 5.76 -15.52
CA ALA A 673 -5.52 4.94 -16.68
C ALA A 673 -4.01 4.65 -16.74
N HIS A 674 -3.60 3.38 -16.71
CA HIS A 674 -2.17 3.02 -16.72
C HIS A 674 -1.51 3.19 -18.10
N THR A 675 -2.31 3.23 -19.18
CA THR A 675 -1.85 3.59 -20.52
C THR A 675 -2.64 4.77 -21.06
N ILE A 676 -1.95 5.81 -21.52
CA ILE A 676 -2.51 6.88 -22.34
C ILE A 676 -2.05 6.65 -23.78
N VAL A 677 -3.00 6.73 -24.72
CA VAL A 677 -2.74 6.55 -26.16
C VAL A 677 -3.02 7.86 -26.87
N ILE A 678 -2.02 8.39 -27.58
CA ILE A 678 -2.07 9.71 -28.22
C ILE A 678 -2.18 9.56 -29.74
N SER A 679 -3.15 10.27 -30.32
CA SER A 679 -3.33 10.39 -31.77
C SER A 679 -2.99 11.81 -32.25
N GLY A 680 -2.00 11.92 -33.15
CA GLY A 680 -1.54 13.20 -33.70
C GLY A 680 -0.68 14.03 -32.74
N GLU A 681 -0.87 15.35 -32.77
CA GLU A 681 -0.13 16.32 -31.96
C GLU A 681 -1.02 16.98 -30.90
N ILE A 682 -0.55 17.03 -29.66
CA ILE A 682 -1.14 17.82 -28.58
C ILE A 682 -0.26 19.05 -28.35
N THR A 683 -0.81 20.24 -28.60
CA THR A 683 -0.10 21.52 -28.47
C THR A 683 -0.61 22.31 -27.27
N ALA A 684 0.31 22.85 -26.47
CA ALA A 684 0.00 23.77 -25.38
C ALA A 684 -0.39 25.16 -25.92
N THR A 685 -1.38 25.78 -25.28
CA THR A 685 -1.89 27.12 -25.63
C THR A 685 -1.92 28.02 -24.41
N ASN A 686 -2.15 29.32 -24.60
CA ASN A 686 -2.29 30.28 -23.49
C ASN A 686 -3.62 30.16 -22.72
N ASP A 687 -4.49 29.23 -23.10
CA ASP A 687 -5.80 29.05 -22.45
C ASP A 687 -5.65 28.53 -21.00
N PRO A 688 -6.51 28.96 -20.05
CA PRO A 688 -6.36 28.59 -18.64
C PRO A 688 -6.30 27.07 -18.39
N GLY A 689 -5.11 26.60 -17.98
CA GLY A 689 -4.81 25.20 -17.70
C GLY A 689 -4.36 24.36 -18.90
N ASN A 690 -4.31 24.89 -20.12
CA ASN A 690 -3.88 24.16 -21.32
C ASN A 690 -2.38 24.29 -21.63
N ASN A 691 -1.57 24.45 -20.58
CA ASN A 691 -0.11 24.55 -20.61
C ASN A 691 0.51 24.15 -19.26
N GLY A 692 1.82 24.34 -19.13
CA GLY A 692 2.58 24.07 -17.91
C GLY A 692 2.97 22.60 -17.80
N LYS A 693 4.07 22.34 -17.07
CA LYS A 693 4.59 21.00 -16.77
C LYS A 693 3.52 20.04 -16.28
N ILE A 694 3.71 18.76 -16.56
CA ILE A 694 2.84 17.66 -16.17
C ILE A 694 3.60 16.75 -15.18
N SER A 695 3.06 16.57 -13.98
CA SER A 695 3.67 15.80 -12.90
C SER A 695 3.33 14.31 -12.98
N ILE A 696 4.32 13.44 -13.21
CA ILE A 696 4.11 11.99 -13.15
C ILE A 696 4.08 11.54 -11.69
N ARG A 697 2.95 11.00 -11.22
CA ARG A 697 2.75 10.60 -9.79
C ARG A 697 2.57 9.10 -9.57
N ARG A 698 2.28 8.33 -10.62
CA ARG A 698 2.06 6.87 -10.64
C ARG A 698 2.85 6.24 -11.78
N GLU A 699 2.99 4.91 -11.81
CA GLU A 699 3.51 4.25 -13.02
C GLU A 699 2.58 4.56 -14.20
N LEU A 700 3.16 4.94 -15.34
CA LEU A 700 2.41 5.35 -16.52
C LEU A 700 3.13 5.02 -17.82
N ILE A 701 2.36 4.52 -18.80
CA ILE A 701 2.77 4.41 -20.20
C ILE A 701 2.04 5.50 -20.99
N ILE A 702 2.77 6.29 -21.77
CA ILE A 702 2.20 7.18 -22.78
C ILE A 702 2.75 6.72 -24.14
N LYS A 703 1.86 6.34 -25.05
CA LYS A 703 2.25 5.80 -26.37
C LYS A 703 1.47 6.42 -27.52
N SER A 704 1.98 6.32 -28.74
CA SER A 704 1.21 6.66 -29.94
C SER A 704 0.12 5.62 -30.23
N SER A 705 -0.98 6.05 -30.87
CA SER A 705 -1.93 5.17 -31.57
C SER A 705 -1.38 4.59 -32.88
N GLY A 706 -0.27 5.14 -33.40
CA GLY A 706 0.36 4.74 -34.66
C GLY A 706 1.89 4.77 -34.58
N SER A 707 2.53 5.20 -35.67
CA SER A 707 4.01 5.24 -35.80
C SER A 707 4.70 6.31 -34.95
N SER A 708 3.99 7.39 -34.63
CA SER A 708 4.49 8.53 -33.85
C SER A 708 3.35 9.47 -33.45
N ALA A 709 3.39 10.00 -32.24
CA ALA A 709 2.56 11.13 -31.79
C ALA A 709 3.42 12.14 -31.03
N SER A 710 2.93 13.37 -30.83
CA SER A 710 3.76 14.47 -30.30
C SER A 710 3.10 15.29 -29.19
N LEU A 711 3.93 15.74 -28.25
CA LEU A 711 3.60 16.70 -27.21
C LEU A 711 4.42 17.98 -27.45
N ASN A 712 3.74 19.04 -27.86
CA ASN A 712 4.32 20.32 -28.24
C ASN A 712 4.04 21.38 -27.17
N ALA A 713 5.01 21.69 -26.30
CA ALA A 713 4.85 22.70 -25.26
C ALA A 713 4.84 24.15 -25.78
N ASN A 714 5.02 24.36 -27.10
CA ASN A 714 4.88 25.66 -27.75
C ASN A 714 5.72 26.79 -27.12
N ASN A 715 6.85 26.42 -26.53
CA ASN A 715 7.78 27.25 -25.74
C ASN A 715 7.19 27.86 -24.45
N LEU A 716 6.02 27.41 -23.99
CA LEU A 716 5.31 27.97 -22.84
C LEU A 716 5.79 27.42 -21.47
N SER A 717 6.36 26.22 -21.44
CA SER A 717 6.90 25.59 -20.23
C SER A 717 7.79 24.38 -20.54
N GLY A 718 8.46 23.81 -19.52
CA GLY A 718 8.88 22.42 -19.58
C GLY A 718 7.69 21.44 -19.72
N ILE A 719 7.97 20.18 -20.09
CA ILE A 719 6.93 19.19 -20.42
C ILE A 719 6.62 18.25 -19.25
N PHE A 720 7.56 17.42 -18.79
CA PHE A 720 7.33 16.45 -17.71
C PHE A 720 8.22 16.63 -16.47
N ASP A 721 7.60 16.61 -15.27
CA ASP A 721 8.29 16.36 -14.01
C ASP A 721 8.07 14.88 -13.61
N VAL A 722 9.08 14.04 -13.88
CA VAL A 722 9.02 12.57 -13.77
C VAL A 722 9.37 12.13 -12.34
N ASN A 723 8.38 12.25 -11.43
CA ASN A 723 8.49 11.89 -10.01
C ASN A 723 8.10 10.43 -9.71
N ASN A 724 7.49 9.75 -10.67
CA ASN A 724 7.27 8.30 -10.70
C ASN A 724 7.61 7.79 -12.12
N LYS A 725 7.58 6.48 -12.35
CA LYS A 725 8.04 5.84 -13.59
C LYS A 725 7.17 6.18 -14.80
N LEU A 726 7.75 6.83 -15.80
CA LEU A 726 7.15 7.14 -17.09
C LEU A 726 7.79 6.31 -18.20
N THR A 727 6.97 5.66 -19.03
CA THR A 727 7.41 5.04 -20.30
C THR A 727 6.81 5.82 -21.46
N LEU A 728 7.66 6.28 -22.38
CA LEU A 728 7.28 6.94 -23.63
C LEU A 728 7.53 6.00 -24.81
N GLU A 729 6.49 5.63 -25.56
CA GLU A 729 6.59 4.72 -26.70
C GLU A 729 6.06 5.37 -27.99
N ASN A 730 6.97 5.68 -28.92
CA ASN A 730 6.70 6.46 -30.13
C ASN A 730 6.14 7.88 -29.86
N ILE A 731 6.58 8.53 -28.78
CA ILE A 731 6.18 9.90 -28.39
C ILE A 731 7.32 10.90 -28.57
N THR A 732 7.07 11.96 -29.33
CA THR A 732 7.98 13.09 -29.52
C THR A 732 7.62 14.25 -28.60
N LEU A 733 8.47 14.56 -27.63
CA LEU A 733 8.38 15.79 -26.83
C LEU A 733 9.08 16.92 -27.59
N LYS A 734 8.46 18.09 -27.76
CA LYS A 734 9.09 19.21 -28.44
C LYS A 734 8.70 20.60 -27.95
N ASN A 735 9.58 21.56 -28.23
CA ASN A 735 9.39 22.99 -27.94
C ASN A 735 9.07 23.24 -26.45
N GLY A 736 9.78 22.57 -25.55
CA GLY A 736 9.68 22.80 -24.10
C GLY A 736 10.72 23.84 -23.66
N THR A 737 10.32 24.80 -22.82
CA THR A 737 11.20 25.89 -22.36
C THR A 737 11.18 26.03 -20.84
N GLU A 738 12.34 25.95 -20.20
CA GLU A 738 12.47 26.03 -18.73
C GLU A 738 13.64 26.96 -18.33
N PRO A 739 13.38 28.22 -17.92
CA PRO A 739 14.43 29.19 -17.61
C PRO A 739 14.93 29.15 -16.14
N GLY A 740 14.41 28.26 -15.29
CA GLY A 740 14.72 28.23 -13.85
C GLY A 740 15.94 27.38 -13.47
N ASN A 741 16.12 27.16 -12.15
CA ASN A 741 17.21 26.31 -11.64
C ASN A 741 16.86 24.80 -11.65
N ARG A 742 15.58 24.43 -11.74
CA ARG A 742 15.10 23.03 -11.82
C ARG A 742 14.80 22.67 -13.28
N THR A 743 15.87 22.51 -14.05
CA THR A 743 15.84 22.48 -15.52
C THR A 743 16.02 21.11 -16.11
N GLY A 744 15.52 20.90 -17.33
CA GLY A 744 15.14 19.61 -17.89
C GLY A 744 13.86 19.77 -18.72
N ALA A 745 13.92 20.50 -19.84
CA ALA A 745 12.72 21.10 -20.43
C ALA A 745 11.84 20.13 -21.23
N GLY A 746 12.41 19.06 -21.79
CA GLY A 746 11.64 17.89 -22.21
C GLY A 746 11.23 17.04 -21.00
N ALA A 747 12.18 16.71 -20.12
CA ALA A 747 11.88 16.03 -18.86
C ALA A 747 12.87 16.34 -17.72
N TYR A 748 12.32 16.50 -16.51
CA TYR A 748 13.05 16.53 -15.24
C TYR A 748 12.85 15.19 -14.51
N VAL A 749 13.91 14.39 -14.31
CA VAL A 749 13.80 12.99 -13.88
C VAL A 749 14.27 12.78 -12.44
N ASN A 750 13.31 12.61 -11.54
CA ASN A 750 13.52 12.24 -10.13
C ASN A 750 13.33 10.74 -9.86
N SER A 751 12.55 10.05 -10.71
CA SER A 751 12.27 8.62 -10.61
C SER A 751 12.83 7.85 -11.82
N THR A 752 12.02 7.45 -12.80
CA THR A 752 12.49 6.71 -13.99
C THR A 752 11.79 7.20 -15.25
N LEU A 753 12.55 7.55 -16.28
CA LEU A 753 12.05 7.85 -17.62
C LEU A 753 12.59 6.80 -18.60
N ILE A 754 11.71 6.07 -19.28
CA ILE A 754 12.05 5.10 -20.31
C ILE A 754 11.58 5.62 -21.67
N MET A 755 12.49 5.76 -22.63
CA MET A 755 12.20 6.12 -24.02
C MET A 755 12.33 4.89 -24.91
N LYS A 756 11.22 4.48 -25.52
CA LYS A 756 11.06 3.28 -26.36
C LYS A 756 10.67 3.62 -27.80
N GLY A 757 10.92 2.69 -28.71
CA GLY A 757 10.54 2.79 -30.12
C GLY A 757 11.14 4.04 -30.78
N SER A 758 10.30 4.86 -31.42
CA SER A 758 10.69 6.13 -32.07
C SER A 758 10.60 7.36 -31.15
N SER A 759 10.44 7.20 -29.84
CA SER A 759 10.29 8.32 -28.90
C SER A 759 11.45 9.30 -28.95
N ALA A 760 11.13 10.60 -29.02
CA ALA A 760 12.11 11.66 -29.27
C ALA A 760 11.95 12.84 -28.32
N ILE A 761 13.01 13.61 -28.11
CA ILE A 761 12.97 14.93 -27.44
C ILE A 761 13.74 15.92 -28.30
N THR A 762 13.07 16.99 -28.75
CA THR A 762 13.67 17.93 -29.71
C THR A 762 13.27 19.39 -29.50
N ASN A 763 14.14 20.33 -29.84
CA ASN A 763 13.88 21.78 -29.73
C ASN A 763 13.51 22.24 -28.30
N CYS A 764 13.94 21.51 -27.28
CA CYS A 764 13.73 21.89 -25.88
C CYS A 764 14.91 22.72 -25.36
N SER A 765 14.63 23.79 -24.62
CA SER A 765 15.61 24.76 -24.11
C SER A 765 15.54 24.91 -22.59
N ALA A 766 16.67 24.81 -21.91
CA ALA A 766 16.75 24.85 -20.45
C ALA A 766 18.02 25.58 -19.94
N HIS A 767 18.16 25.77 -18.63
CA HIS A 767 19.45 26.18 -18.05
C HIS A 767 20.47 25.03 -18.08
N LYS A 768 20.09 23.85 -17.55
CA LYS A 768 20.82 22.59 -17.64
C LYS A 768 19.93 21.49 -18.21
N GLY A 769 20.48 20.56 -18.99
CA GLY A 769 19.73 19.42 -19.53
C GLY A 769 18.64 19.85 -20.51
N GLY A 770 19.02 20.47 -21.63
CA GLY A 770 18.10 21.11 -22.57
C GLY A 770 16.93 20.22 -22.99
N GLY A 771 17.23 18.97 -23.35
CA GLY A 771 16.24 17.90 -23.51
C GLY A 771 15.85 17.28 -22.17
N VAL A 772 16.80 16.66 -21.48
CA VAL A 772 16.56 15.93 -20.22
C VAL A 772 17.56 16.30 -19.14
N TYR A 773 17.08 16.42 -17.91
CA TYR A 773 17.92 16.46 -16.71
C TYR A 773 17.59 15.27 -15.82
N VAL A 774 18.60 14.45 -15.56
CA VAL A 774 18.49 13.32 -14.64
C VAL A 774 19.01 13.76 -13.29
N ASN A 775 18.11 13.99 -12.32
CA ASN A 775 18.45 14.55 -11.01
C ASN A 775 19.02 13.48 -10.07
N ASN A 776 18.14 12.69 -9.46
CA ASN A 776 18.48 11.48 -8.69
C ASN A 776 17.85 10.21 -9.29
N GLY A 777 17.07 10.35 -10.36
CA GLY A 777 16.41 9.25 -11.06
C GLY A 777 17.28 8.55 -12.11
N THR A 778 16.62 7.79 -12.98
CA THR A 778 17.22 7.05 -14.10
C THR A 778 16.57 7.43 -15.42
N LEU A 779 17.37 7.80 -16.42
CA LEU A 779 16.97 7.86 -17.84
C LEU A 779 17.38 6.56 -18.52
N ILE A 780 16.47 5.91 -19.25
CA ILE A 780 16.75 4.73 -20.06
C ILE A 780 16.33 5.05 -21.50
N MET A 781 17.30 5.16 -22.40
CA MET A 781 17.03 5.27 -23.85
C MET A 781 17.26 3.92 -24.53
N GLN A 782 16.26 3.44 -25.27
CA GLN A 782 16.34 2.19 -26.02
C GLN A 782 15.74 2.29 -27.42
N ASP A 783 15.82 1.19 -28.16
CA ASP A 783 15.25 1.03 -29.50
C ASP A 783 15.81 2.11 -30.47
N SER A 784 14.97 2.92 -31.11
CA SER A 784 15.39 4.03 -31.99
C SER A 784 15.16 5.42 -31.35
N SER A 785 15.16 5.52 -30.02
CA SER A 785 14.85 6.77 -29.33
C SER A 785 15.94 7.84 -29.47
N THR A 786 15.55 9.12 -29.57
CA THR A 786 16.46 10.21 -29.91
C THR A 786 16.32 11.45 -29.02
N ILE A 787 17.44 12.18 -28.83
CA ILE A 787 17.45 13.54 -28.28
C ILE A 787 18.26 14.42 -29.24
N SER A 788 17.71 15.54 -29.72
CA SER A 788 18.34 16.34 -30.77
C SER A 788 17.90 17.81 -30.80
N SER A 789 18.77 18.71 -31.25
CA SER A 789 18.43 20.14 -31.43
C SER A 789 17.89 20.84 -30.18
N CYS A 790 18.25 20.33 -29.00
CA CYS A 790 17.97 20.96 -27.71
C CYS A 790 19.07 21.99 -27.36
N THR A 791 18.83 22.86 -26.37
CA THR A 791 19.78 23.89 -25.94
C THR A 791 19.85 24.01 -24.42
N ALA A 792 21.05 24.25 -23.88
CA ALA A 792 21.28 24.55 -22.46
C ALA A 792 22.08 25.85 -22.33
N THR A 793 21.76 26.71 -21.35
CA THR A 793 22.53 27.96 -21.12
C THR A 793 23.76 27.76 -20.23
N ASP A 794 23.90 26.61 -19.56
CA ASP A 794 25.10 26.24 -18.79
C ASP A 794 25.74 24.92 -19.26
N LYS A 795 25.07 23.77 -19.08
CA LYS A 795 25.64 22.43 -19.35
C LYS A 795 24.60 21.41 -19.84
N GLY A 796 25.03 20.47 -20.69
CA GLY A 796 24.22 19.35 -21.14
C GLY A 796 23.08 19.81 -22.06
N SER A 797 23.41 20.24 -23.27
CA SER A 797 22.44 20.73 -24.25
C SER A 797 21.40 19.67 -24.64
N GLY A 798 21.80 18.39 -24.69
CA GLY A 798 20.87 17.26 -24.82
C GLY A 798 20.45 16.73 -23.45
N VAL A 799 21.43 16.23 -22.68
CA VAL A 799 21.20 15.57 -21.39
C VAL A 799 22.16 16.11 -20.32
N TYR A 800 21.68 16.30 -19.10
CA TYR A 800 22.51 16.52 -17.91
C TYR A 800 22.30 15.37 -16.92
N VAL A 801 23.39 14.72 -16.48
CA VAL A 801 23.35 13.49 -15.67
C VAL A 801 23.95 13.72 -14.28
N ALA A 802 23.08 13.97 -13.30
CA ALA A 802 23.34 13.87 -11.87
C ALA A 802 22.81 12.53 -11.28
N GLY A 803 21.88 11.86 -11.97
CA GLY A 803 21.31 10.56 -11.62
C GLY A 803 22.04 9.39 -12.30
N THR A 804 21.28 8.53 -12.99
CA THR A 804 21.77 7.40 -13.80
C THR A 804 21.29 7.55 -15.24
N PHE A 805 22.14 7.26 -16.24
CA PHE A 805 21.74 7.25 -17.65
C PHE A 805 22.14 5.93 -18.31
N GLU A 806 21.15 5.22 -18.85
CA GLU A 806 21.30 3.96 -19.57
C GLU A 806 20.99 4.09 -21.07
N MET A 807 21.75 3.39 -21.91
CA MET A 807 21.55 3.35 -23.37
C MET A 807 21.70 1.93 -23.93
N LYS A 808 20.89 1.57 -24.94
CA LYS A 808 21.02 0.33 -25.75
C LYS A 808 20.31 0.46 -27.11
N GLY A 809 20.60 -0.43 -28.06
CA GLY A 809 19.94 -0.48 -29.37
C GLY A 809 20.45 0.59 -30.33
N ASN A 810 19.56 1.29 -31.02
CA ASN A 810 19.88 2.40 -31.92
C ASN A 810 19.63 3.78 -31.28
N ALA A 811 19.62 3.83 -29.94
CA ALA A 811 19.37 5.04 -29.16
C ALA A 811 20.47 6.09 -29.36
N ARG A 812 20.09 7.37 -29.54
CA ARG A 812 21.02 8.44 -29.91
C ARG A 812 20.73 9.78 -29.23
N VAL A 813 21.73 10.34 -28.55
CA VAL A 813 21.81 11.80 -28.33
C VAL A 813 22.59 12.37 -29.51
N ASN A 814 21.92 13.14 -30.37
CA ASN A 814 22.49 13.64 -31.62
C ASN A 814 23.72 14.52 -31.34
N THR A 815 24.72 14.49 -32.21
CA THR A 815 26.03 15.15 -32.04
C THR A 815 25.99 16.67 -32.16
N ASN A 816 24.85 17.29 -32.51
CA ASN A 816 24.65 18.71 -32.23
C ASN A 816 24.53 18.95 -30.70
N ASN A 817 23.99 17.98 -29.96
CA ASN A 817 23.90 17.98 -28.52
C ASN A 817 25.02 17.21 -27.80
N ASP A 818 25.16 17.49 -26.51
CA ASP A 818 26.04 16.80 -25.58
C ASP A 818 25.28 16.22 -24.37
N VAL A 819 25.89 15.17 -23.80
CA VAL A 819 25.55 14.54 -22.53
C VAL A 819 26.55 15.02 -21.49
N TYR A 820 26.13 15.90 -20.59
CA TYR A 820 26.96 16.34 -19.47
C TYR A 820 26.93 15.32 -18.34
N LEU A 821 28.10 14.90 -17.86
CA LEU A 821 28.25 13.94 -16.76
C LEU A 821 28.83 14.63 -15.53
N GLU A 822 28.06 14.69 -14.43
CA GLU A 822 28.58 15.16 -13.14
C GLU A 822 29.74 14.30 -12.60
N SER A 823 30.39 14.76 -11.54
CA SER A 823 31.51 14.06 -10.91
C SER A 823 31.14 12.60 -10.56
N GLY A 824 31.97 11.65 -10.98
CA GLY A 824 31.74 10.21 -10.79
C GLY A 824 30.61 9.58 -11.62
N LYS A 825 29.95 10.32 -12.53
CA LYS A 825 28.88 9.79 -13.40
C LYS A 825 29.38 9.30 -14.75
N SER A 826 28.73 8.27 -15.28
CA SER A 826 29.04 7.63 -16.58
C SER A 826 27.76 7.17 -17.27
N ILE A 827 27.82 6.93 -18.59
CA ILE A 827 26.73 6.31 -19.35
C ILE A 827 26.83 4.79 -19.20
N THR A 828 25.77 4.13 -18.75
CA THR A 828 25.73 2.67 -18.64
C THR A 828 25.14 2.06 -19.91
N VAL A 829 25.92 1.30 -20.66
CA VAL A 829 25.48 0.68 -21.91
C VAL A 829 25.00 -0.74 -21.61
N THR A 830 23.68 -0.93 -21.54
CA THR A 830 23.04 -2.17 -21.04
C THR A 830 22.78 -3.22 -22.11
N GLY A 831 23.16 -2.94 -23.36
CA GLY A 831 23.18 -3.84 -24.51
C GLY A 831 23.90 -3.18 -25.68
N SER A 832 24.13 -3.90 -26.78
CA SER A 832 24.82 -3.35 -27.96
C SER A 832 24.20 -2.03 -28.44
N LEU A 833 25.05 -1.06 -28.75
CA LEU A 833 24.67 0.16 -29.47
C LEU A 833 25.04 0.02 -30.96
N SER A 834 24.10 0.30 -31.86
CA SER A 834 24.27 0.20 -33.32
C SER A 834 24.53 1.54 -34.01
N HIS A 835 24.50 2.64 -33.27
CA HIS A 835 24.78 3.98 -33.80
C HIS A 835 26.11 4.50 -33.26
N HIS A 836 26.96 4.97 -34.17
CA HIS A 836 28.33 5.37 -33.87
C HIS A 836 28.61 6.77 -34.44
N PRO A 837 28.82 7.81 -33.62
CA PRO A 837 28.65 7.85 -32.15
C PRO A 837 27.17 7.96 -31.74
N ALA A 838 26.78 7.24 -30.68
CA ALA A 838 25.48 7.31 -30.04
C ALA A 838 25.31 8.60 -29.18
N ALA A 839 26.40 9.18 -28.68
CA ALA A 839 26.39 10.47 -27.97
C ALA A 839 27.75 11.21 -28.05
N ARG A 840 27.73 12.54 -27.86
CA ARG A 840 28.92 13.30 -27.43
C ARG A 840 28.87 13.49 -25.91
N ILE A 841 29.96 13.17 -25.22
CA ILE A 841 30.09 13.27 -23.76
C ILE A 841 30.87 14.52 -23.36
N THR A 842 30.34 15.29 -22.40
CA THR A 842 31.04 16.39 -21.72
C THR A 842 31.19 16.04 -20.24
N PRO A 843 32.34 15.52 -19.77
CA PRO A 843 32.53 15.24 -18.36
C PRO A 843 32.78 16.51 -17.54
N ASN A 844 32.33 16.53 -16.28
CA ASN A 844 32.62 17.57 -15.29
C ASN A 844 34.12 17.74 -14.98
N SER A 845 34.93 16.73 -15.24
CA SER A 845 36.38 16.75 -15.02
C SER A 845 37.10 15.95 -16.09
N TYR A 846 38.25 16.46 -16.53
CA TYR A 846 39.16 15.77 -17.44
C TYR A 846 40.41 15.39 -16.64
N THR A 847 40.54 14.10 -16.38
CA THR A 847 41.55 13.48 -15.50
C THR A 847 41.75 12.03 -15.96
N ASN A 848 42.96 11.49 -15.86
CA ASN A 848 43.21 10.07 -16.13
C ASN A 848 42.35 9.16 -15.24
N GLY A 849 42.00 7.99 -15.77
CA GLY A 849 41.09 7.04 -15.12
C GLY A 849 39.61 7.46 -15.08
N ARG A 850 39.24 8.66 -15.55
CA ARG A 850 37.83 9.11 -15.54
C ARG A 850 36.98 8.28 -16.49
N VAL A 851 36.15 7.42 -15.91
CA VAL A 851 35.17 6.59 -16.61
C VAL A 851 34.09 7.46 -17.25
N LEU A 852 33.91 7.33 -18.56
CA LEU A 852 32.90 8.04 -19.37
C LEU A 852 31.68 7.15 -19.61
N ALA A 853 31.91 5.86 -19.91
CA ALA A 853 30.85 4.87 -20.10
C ALA A 853 31.25 3.47 -19.61
N THR A 854 30.26 2.62 -19.31
CA THR A 854 30.45 1.28 -18.73
C THR A 854 29.56 0.23 -19.40
N GLY A 855 29.82 -1.06 -19.14
CA GLY A 855 29.01 -2.17 -19.66
C GLY A 855 29.40 -2.57 -21.09
N ALA A 856 28.42 -2.72 -21.98
CA ALA A 856 28.64 -2.99 -23.41
C ALA A 856 29.05 -1.73 -24.21
N ALA A 857 29.74 -0.80 -23.55
CA ALA A 857 30.25 0.44 -24.13
C ALA A 857 31.54 0.17 -24.94
N GLU A 858 31.62 0.70 -26.17
CA GLU A 858 32.84 0.70 -26.99
C GLU A 858 33.28 2.14 -27.29
N LYS A 859 34.56 2.36 -27.66
CA LYS A 859 35.09 3.70 -27.99
C LYS A 859 34.23 4.36 -29.08
N ALA A 860 33.93 3.64 -30.16
CA ALA A 860 33.15 4.12 -31.30
C ALA A 860 31.71 4.54 -30.96
N ASN A 861 31.17 4.17 -29.79
CA ASN A 861 29.84 4.58 -29.35
C ASN A 861 29.82 6.07 -28.95
N PHE A 862 30.96 6.70 -28.71
CA PHE A 862 31.04 8.03 -28.12
C PHE A 862 32.08 8.92 -28.80
N LYS A 863 31.78 10.22 -28.92
CA LYS A 863 32.80 11.27 -29.03
C LYS A 863 32.86 12.03 -27.71
N VAL A 864 33.96 12.72 -27.44
CA VAL A 864 34.14 13.54 -26.24
C VAL A 864 34.23 15.01 -26.65
N THR A 865 33.62 15.90 -25.88
CA THR A 865 33.81 17.35 -26.02
C THR A 865 35.24 17.72 -25.63
N PRO A 866 36.00 18.52 -26.40
CA PRO A 866 37.35 18.94 -26.01
C PRO A 866 37.31 19.77 -24.73
N GLN A 867 38.30 19.57 -23.85
CA GLN A 867 38.52 20.48 -22.73
C GLN A 867 38.93 21.85 -23.30
N ASP A 868 38.38 22.93 -22.72
CA ASP A 868 38.65 24.34 -23.06
C ASP A 868 38.46 24.68 -24.56
N GLY A 869 37.81 23.80 -25.33
CA GLY A 869 37.61 23.90 -26.78
C GLY A 869 38.76 23.36 -27.64
N ASN A 870 39.98 23.20 -27.12
CA ASN A 870 41.18 22.86 -27.89
C ASN A 870 42.02 21.67 -27.37
N LYS A 871 41.68 21.08 -26.20
CA LYS A 871 42.42 19.97 -25.59
C LYS A 871 41.65 18.65 -25.73
N TYR A 872 42.10 17.81 -26.65
CA TYR A 872 41.45 16.57 -27.04
C TYR A 872 41.95 15.41 -26.18
N TRP A 873 41.23 15.10 -25.11
CA TRP A 873 41.59 14.05 -24.15
C TRP A 873 41.48 12.65 -24.75
N ARG A 874 42.52 11.84 -24.58
CA ARG A 874 42.59 10.46 -25.07
C ARG A 874 41.70 9.56 -24.23
N PHE A 875 40.89 8.74 -24.88
CA PHE A 875 40.01 7.75 -24.22
C PHE A 875 39.96 6.45 -25.03
N LYS A 876 39.99 5.32 -24.32
CA LYS A 876 39.84 3.97 -24.90
C LYS A 876 38.99 3.10 -23.98
N LYS A 877 38.78 1.85 -24.39
CA LYS A 877 38.18 0.82 -23.54
C LYS A 877 39.27 0.04 -22.80
N GLN A 878 39.20 0.01 -21.47
CA GLN A 878 40.11 -0.74 -20.59
C GLN A 878 39.33 -1.28 -19.39
N GLY A 879 39.57 -2.52 -18.98
CA GLY A 879 38.90 -3.14 -17.83
C GLY A 879 37.37 -3.32 -17.98
N GLY A 880 36.84 -3.17 -19.19
CA GLY A 880 35.38 -3.14 -19.45
C GLY A 880 34.74 -1.75 -19.38
N GLU A 881 35.53 -0.70 -19.13
CA GLU A 881 35.09 0.69 -19.04
C GLU A 881 35.69 1.53 -20.17
N VAL A 882 34.91 2.47 -20.72
CA VAL A 882 35.41 3.51 -21.64
C VAL A 882 35.83 4.71 -20.80
N LYS A 883 37.12 5.02 -20.74
CA LYS A 883 37.68 6.02 -19.80
C LYS A 883 38.85 6.80 -20.38
N PHE A 884 39.15 7.97 -19.79
CA PHE A 884 40.38 8.71 -20.11
C PHE A 884 41.62 7.93 -19.68
N VAL A 885 42.63 7.90 -20.55
CA VAL A 885 43.89 7.17 -20.36
C VAL A 885 45.07 8.04 -20.79
N PRO A 886 46.24 7.90 -20.15
CA PRO A 886 47.46 8.46 -20.68
C PRO A 886 47.95 7.70 -21.93
N ALA A 887 49.07 8.15 -22.48
CA ALA A 887 49.99 7.34 -23.25
C ALA A 887 51.38 8.01 -23.27
N LYS A 888 52.39 7.22 -23.65
CA LYS A 888 53.77 7.66 -23.89
C LYS A 888 54.13 7.42 -25.36
N LEU A 889 54.51 8.49 -26.07
CA LEU A 889 55.19 8.42 -27.36
C LEU A 889 56.70 8.34 -27.13
N LYS A 890 57.37 7.42 -27.83
CA LYS A 890 58.83 7.28 -27.91
C LYS A 890 59.29 7.34 -29.36
N VAL A 891 60.24 8.22 -29.67
CA VAL A 891 60.93 8.27 -30.97
C VAL A 891 62.42 8.01 -30.74
N THR A 892 62.96 7.02 -31.44
CA THR A 892 64.32 6.52 -31.24
C THR A 892 65.07 6.50 -32.56
N PHE A 893 66.24 7.11 -32.59
CA PHE A 893 67.24 6.81 -33.63
C PHE A 893 68.05 5.63 -33.10
N ASN A 894 68.02 4.49 -33.80
CA ASN A 894 68.63 3.25 -33.29
C ASN A 894 70.11 3.14 -33.67
N LYS A 895 70.42 3.45 -34.94
CA LYS A 895 71.75 3.37 -35.53
C LYS A 895 71.83 4.23 -36.79
N ILE A 896 73.05 4.61 -37.13
CA ILE A 896 73.46 5.11 -38.46
C ILE A 896 74.45 4.10 -39.06
N LYS A 897 74.36 3.83 -40.36
CA LYS A 897 75.18 2.84 -41.08
C LYS A 897 75.73 3.46 -42.35
N CYS A 898 77.04 3.35 -42.55
CA CYS A 898 77.68 3.59 -43.84
C CYS A 898 77.38 2.39 -44.77
N VAL A 899 76.85 2.67 -45.96
CA VAL A 899 76.45 1.64 -46.95
C VAL A 899 77.45 1.57 -48.09
N GLU A 900 77.95 2.71 -48.52
CA GLU A 900 78.93 2.96 -49.58
C GLU A 900 79.81 4.13 -49.11
N VAL A 901 81.06 4.18 -49.55
CA VAL A 901 81.93 5.36 -49.44
C VAL A 901 82.33 5.67 -50.87
N GLU A 902 81.89 6.80 -51.42
CA GLU A 902 82.21 7.20 -52.80
C GLU A 902 83.51 8.03 -52.85
N ASP A 903 83.87 8.63 -51.71
CA ASP A 903 85.11 9.36 -51.45
C ASP A 903 86.40 8.57 -51.80
N ALA A 904 87.48 9.30 -52.15
CA ALA A 904 88.75 8.74 -52.60
C ALA A 904 89.59 8.07 -51.49
N SER A 905 89.12 8.15 -50.24
CA SER A 905 89.68 7.48 -49.08
C SER A 905 89.27 5.98 -49.02
N SER A 906 89.40 5.36 -47.84
CA SER A 906 88.69 4.12 -47.52
C SER A 906 87.83 4.26 -46.26
N GLU A 907 87.66 5.49 -45.78
CA GLU A 907 87.16 5.89 -44.45
C GLU A 907 86.48 7.26 -44.56
N ALA A 908 85.15 7.26 -44.64
CA ALA A 908 84.31 8.46 -44.60
C ALA A 908 84.35 9.14 -43.22
N GLU A 909 84.21 10.47 -43.15
CA GLU A 909 84.36 11.28 -41.92
C GLU A 909 83.01 11.90 -41.46
N TYR A 910 81.98 11.09 -41.21
CA TYR A 910 80.60 11.59 -41.02
C TYR A 910 80.33 12.35 -39.70
N TYR A 911 79.49 13.40 -39.77
CA TYR A 911 78.90 14.10 -38.62
C TYR A 911 77.41 14.39 -38.84
N TRP A 912 76.63 14.59 -37.77
CA TRP A 912 75.15 14.63 -37.87
C TRP A 912 74.43 15.36 -36.72
N THR A 913 73.18 15.74 -36.98
CA THR A 913 72.25 16.23 -35.96
C THR A 913 70.84 15.71 -36.22
N MET A 914 70.23 15.11 -35.20
CA MET A 914 68.89 14.49 -35.25
C MET A 914 68.05 15.01 -34.08
N LYS A 915 66.85 15.53 -34.36
CA LYS A 915 65.99 16.24 -33.38
C LYS A 915 64.55 15.76 -33.45
N VAL A 916 63.84 15.83 -32.32
CA VAL A 916 62.38 15.61 -32.23
C VAL A 916 61.80 16.72 -31.36
N GLY A 917 61.00 17.59 -31.97
CA GLY A 917 60.77 18.94 -31.45
C GLY A 917 62.10 19.66 -31.16
N LYS A 918 62.08 20.51 -30.14
CA LYS A 918 63.27 21.23 -29.63
C LYS A 918 64.39 20.34 -29.06
N TYR A 919 64.21 19.03 -28.97
CA TYR A 919 65.13 18.12 -28.31
C TYR A 919 66.10 17.51 -29.32
N VAL A 920 67.39 17.80 -29.16
CA VAL A 920 68.47 17.09 -29.86
C VAL A 920 68.55 15.68 -29.30
N ILE A 921 68.31 14.68 -30.14
CA ILE A 921 68.25 13.26 -29.75
C ILE A 921 69.57 12.58 -30.07
N ALA A 922 70.08 12.69 -31.30
CA ALA A 922 71.41 12.20 -31.65
C ALA A 922 72.22 13.31 -32.31
N GLU A 923 73.46 13.49 -31.90
CA GLU A 923 74.34 14.54 -32.41
C GLU A 923 75.78 14.05 -32.37
N ARG A 924 76.50 14.34 -33.44
CA ARG A 924 77.95 14.23 -33.54
C ARG A 924 78.42 15.51 -34.26
N PRO A 925 79.14 16.42 -33.58
CA PRO A 925 79.56 17.68 -34.18
C PRO A 925 80.76 17.49 -35.13
N SER A 926 80.95 18.41 -36.08
CA SER A 926 82.01 18.37 -37.09
C SER A 926 83.44 18.44 -36.54
N ASN A 927 83.64 18.81 -35.27
CA ASN A 927 84.94 18.73 -34.59
C ASN A 927 85.21 17.36 -33.94
N SER A 928 84.36 16.36 -34.21
CA SER A 928 84.40 15.02 -33.62
C SER A 928 83.77 13.97 -34.55
N VAL A 929 84.11 14.00 -35.84
CA VAL A 929 83.63 13.12 -36.93
C VAL A 929 83.69 11.60 -36.64
N TRP A 930 82.98 10.80 -37.43
CA TRP A 930 82.95 9.33 -37.36
C TRP A 930 83.63 8.68 -38.55
N ASP A 931 84.84 8.16 -38.31
CA ASP A 931 85.61 7.35 -39.26
C ASP A 931 84.85 6.03 -39.60
N ALA A 932 84.23 6.00 -40.78
CA ALA A 932 83.29 4.97 -41.20
C ALA A 932 83.74 4.27 -42.49
N LYS A 933 83.66 2.94 -42.53
CA LYS A 933 83.90 2.13 -43.72
C LYS A 933 82.59 1.57 -44.24
N LYS A 934 82.55 1.21 -45.53
CA LYS A 934 81.46 0.44 -46.13
C LYS A 934 81.02 -0.73 -45.22
N GLY A 935 79.79 -0.65 -44.70
CA GLY A 935 79.21 -1.64 -43.78
C GLY A 935 79.46 -1.41 -42.28
N HIS A 936 80.17 -0.36 -41.87
CA HIS A 936 80.26 0.06 -40.47
C HIS A 936 78.89 0.55 -39.96
N ILE A 937 78.62 0.30 -38.68
CA ILE A 937 77.40 0.70 -37.98
C ILE A 937 77.80 1.43 -36.71
N TYR A 938 77.22 2.61 -36.47
CA TYR A 938 77.26 3.32 -35.21
C TYR A 938 75.90 3.17 -34.52
N GLU A 939 75.83 2.37 -33.46
CA GLU A 939 74.62 2.18 -32.67
C GLU A 939 74.48 3.32 -31.65
N PHE A 940 73.29 3.93 -31.56
CA PHE A 940 73.04 5.07 -30.67
C PHE A 940 72.77 4.59 -29.23
N ILE A 941 73.87 4.25 -28.56
CA ILE A 941 73.94 3.68 -27.21
C ILE A 941 74.29 4.78 -26.18
N GLU A 942 73.62 4.77 -25.02
CA GLU A 942 73.98 5.59 -23.87
C GLU A 942 73.97 4.74 -22.59
N ASN A 943 75.01 4.88 -21.75
CA ASN A 943 75.21 4.10 -20.51
C ASN A 943 75.19 2.55 -20.65
N GLY A 944 75.32 2.02 -21.88
CA GLY A 944 75.30 0.59 -22.16
C GLY A 944 73.90 0.03 -22.51
N GLU A 945 72.87 0.87 -22.53
CA GLU A 945 71.60 0.56 -23.19
C GLU A 945 71.57 1.22 -24.57
N TYR A 946 70.82 0.62 -25.50
CA TYR A 946 70.39 1.33 -26.70
C TYR A 946 69.60 2.60 -26.34
N ASN A 947 69.29 3.40 -27.36
CA ASN A 947 68.45 4.59 -27.30
C ASN A 947 69.13 5.82 -26.68
N LYS A 948 69.51 6.78 -27.52
CA LYS A 948 69.05 8.16 -27.28
C LYS A 948 67.65 8.32 -27.90
N TYR A 949 66.73 8.93 -27.18
CA TYR A 949 65.31 8.94 -27.56
C TYR A 949 64.58 10.20 -27.08
N PHE A 950 63.57 10.59 -27.84
CA PHE A 950 62.50 11.45 -27.37
C PHE A 950 61.46 10.61 -26.63
N ASN A 951 60.94 11.13 -25.51
CA ASN A 951 59.83 10.54 -24.77
C ASN A 951 58.84 11.66 -24.43
N TRP A 952 57.55 11.48 -24.73
CA TRP A 952 56.49 12.37 -24.31
C TRP A 952 55.33 11.60 -23.69
N ASP A 953 55.12 11.82 -22.39
CA ASP A 953 53.92 11.42 -21.66
C ASP A 953 52.81 12.45 -21.88
N PHE A 954 51.67 12.00 -22.41
CA PHE A 954 50.50 12.82 -22.68
C PHE A 954 49.21 12.17 -22.18
N SER A 955 48.14 12.96 -22.11
CA SER A 955 46.79 12.48 -21.77
C SER A 955 45.70 13.22 -22.57
N TYR A 956 46.09 14.33 -23.19
CA TYR A 956 45.32 15.07 -24.17
C TYR A 956 46.25 15.64 -25.23
N PHE A 957 45.70 15.90 -26.41
CA PHE A 957 46.37 16.56 -27.51
C PHE A 957 45.93 18.02 -27.54
N PRO A 958 46.81 18.98 -27.24
CA PRO A 958 46.53 20.38 -27.45
C PRO A 958 46.71 20.71 -28.93
N ILE A 959 45.68 21.29 -29.58
CA ILE A 959 45.82 21.77 -30.97
C ILE A 959 46.84 22.93 -31.08
N SER A 960 47.17 23.61 -29.97
CA SER A 960 47.95 24.86 -29.99
C SER A 960 49.13 24.91 -29.01
N GLU A 961 49.57 23.79 -28.41
CA GLU A 961 50.59 23.78 -27.34
C GLU A 961 51.60 22.61 -27.46
N ILE A 962 52.12 22.33 -28.67
CA ILE A 962 53.30 21.46 -28.84
C ILE A 962 54.57 22.33 -28.71
N PRO A 963 55.57 21.96 -27.87
CA PRO A 963 56.64 22.88 -27.47
C PRO A 963 57.84 22.91 -28.44
N ASP A 964 57.82 23.84 -29.41
CA ASP A 964 59.01 24.18 -30.21
C ASP A 964 59.16 25.69 -30.53
N ILE A 965 60.24 26.03 -31.24
CA ILE A 965 60.91 27.33 -31.38
C ILE A 965 60.05 28.48 -31.94
N ASN A 966 60.03 29.59 -31.17
CA ASN A 966 59.92 31.02 -31.52
C ASN A 966 59.02 31.47 -32.71
N THR A 967 58.07 30.66 -33.13
CA THR A 967 57.18 30.90 -34.28
C THR A 967 55.77 30.42 -33.97
N THR A 968 54.85 30.55 -34.92
CA THR A 968 53.42 30.23 -34.77
C THR A 968 53.21 28.78 -34.27
N PRO A 969 52.33 28.53 -33.28
CA PRO A 969 52.05 27.18 -32.79
C PRO A 969 51.62 26.23 -33.92
N LYS A 970 52.20 25.04 -33.95
CA LYS A 970 51.88 23.96 -34.89
C LYS A 970 51.12 22.83 -34.20
N ASN A 971 50.33 22.09 -34.97
CA ASN A 971 49.48 20.99 -34.50
C ASN A 971 50.21 19.62 -34.49
N TYR A 972 51.51 19.60 -34.79
CA TYR A 972 52.35 18.40 -34.97
C TYR A 972 53.69 18.53 -34.24
N ILE A 973 54.36 17.40 -34.00
CA ILE A 973 55.73 17.36 -33.48
C ILE A 973 56.71 17.28 -34.67
N PRO A 974 57.59 18.26 -34.92
CA PRO A 974 58.56 18.15 -36.01
C PRO A 974 59.65 17.14 -35.68
N VAL A 975 60.23 16.52 -36.70
CA VAL A 975 61.37 15.61 -36.65
C VAL A 975 62.36 16.04 -37.72
N TYR A 976 63.63 16.13 -37.36
CA TYR A 976 64.69 16.65 -38.22
C TYR A 976 65.90 15.72 -38.19
N ILE A 977 66.46 15.41 -39.36
CA ILE A 977 67.68 14.63 -39.52
C ILE A 977 68.56 15.40 -40.51
N ASN A 978 69.83 15.63 -40.16
CA ASN A 978 70.82 16.23 -41.03
C ASN A 978 72.13 15.45 -40.90
N ILE A 979 72.68 15.00 -42.03
CA ILE A 979 73.92 14.23 -42.13
C ILE A 979 74.88 14.96 -43.06
N MET A 980 76.15 14.99 -42.68
CA MET A 980 77.25 15.61 -43.41
C MET A 980 78.44 14.65 -43.44
N GLU A 981 79.21 14.69 -44.52
CA GLU A 981 80.61 14.25 -44.61
C GLU A 981 81.52 15.33 -44.00
N TYR A 982 82.82 15.12 -44.01
CA TYR A 982 83.82 16.13 -43.69
C TYR A 982 85.11 15.88 -44.49
N ASP A 983 85.11 16.28 -45.76
CA ASP A 983 86.38 16.37 -46.50
C ASP A 983 87.05 17.72 -46.23
N LYS A 984 88.35 17.77 -46.49
CA LYS A 984 89.20 18.95 -46.34
C LYS A 984 89.46 19.62 -47.70
N SER A 985 88.75 19.21 -48.76
CA SER A 985 88.99 19.62 -50.15
C SER A 985 87.78 20.25 -50.86
N ASP A 986 86.55 19.76 -50.66
CA ASP A 986 85.34 20.21 -51.40
C ASP A 986 84.37 21.04 -50.51
N PRO A 987 83.55 21.94 -51.10
CA PRO A 987 82.57 22.74 -50.33
C PRO A 987 81.16 22.14 -50.11
N ASP A 988 80.81 20.95 -50.63
CA ASP A 988 79.42 20.46 -50.67
C ASP A 988 79.19 19.09 -49.98
N ASP A 989 79.84 18.87 -48.83
CA ASP A 989 79.85 17.66 -47.97
C ASP A 989 78.47 17.17 -47.41
N HIS A 990 77.34 17.30 -48.14
CA HIS A 990 76.00 17.11 -47.58
C HIS A 990 75.29 15.80 -47.98
N ILE A 991 75.54 14.75 -47.17
CA ILE A 991 74.89 13.43 -47.28
C ILE A 991 73.35 13.49 -47.23
N GLY A 992 72.74 14.43 -46.51
CA GLY A 992 71.33 14.76 -46.71
C GLY A 992 70.53 15.24 -45.51
N THR A 993 69.31 15.74 -45.80
CA THR A 993 68.34 16.26 -44.83
C THR A 993 66.97 15.59 -44.95
N THR A 994 66.38 15.20 -43.81
CA THR A 994 64.94 14.89 -43.67
C THR A 994 64.27 15.93 -42.79
N GLU A 995 63.24 16.61 -43.32
CA GLU A 995 62.26 17.37 -42.53
C GLU A 995 60.91 16.63 -42.55
N ALA A 996 60.46 16.18 -41.38
CA ALA A 996 59.22 15.42 -41.20
C ALA A 996 58.49 15.84 -39.94
N HIS A 997 57.30 15.28 -39.71
CA HIS A 997 56.52 15.51 -38.51
C HIS A 997 55.63 14.34 -38.11
N LEU A 998 55.19 14.38 -36.85
CA LEU A 998 54.22 13.48 -36.25
C LEU A 998 52.91 14.20 -35.94
N THR A 999 51.84 13.79 -36.62
CA THR A 999 50.45 14.22 -36.37
C THR A 999 49.67 13.12 -35.66
N TYR A 1000 48.83 13.47 -34.69
CA TYR A 1000 47.93 12.51 -34.04
C TYR A 1000 46.50 12.58 -34.57
N ASP A 1001 45.99 11.45 -35.03
CA ASP A 1001 44.65 11.27 -35.57
C ASP A 1001 43.70 10.77 -34.46
N TYR A 1002 42.96 11.73 -33.89
CA TYR A 1002 42.13 11.51 -32.70
C TYR A 1002 40.99 10.50 -32.88
N ASP A 1003 40.35 10.51 -34.05
CA ASP A 1003 39.24 9.61 -34.33
C ASP A 1003 39.73 8.17 -34.51
N ASN A 1004 40.91 7.97 -35.12
CA ASN A 1004 41.48 6.65 -35.37
C ASN A 1004 42.40 6.10 -34.25
N ASP A 1005 42.81 6.90 -33.25
CA ASP A 1005 43.77 6.47 -32.18
C ASP A 1005 45.13 6.04 -32.78
N GLN A 1006 45.72 6.91 -33.63
CA GLN A 1006 46.99 6.62 -34.32
C GLN A 1006 47.87 7.87 -34.51
N TRP A 1007 49.18 7.68 -34.52
CA TRP A 1007 50.15 8.67 -35.01
C TRP A 1007 50.42 8.49 -36.50
N LYS A 1008 50.80 9.57 -37.20
CA LYS A 1008 51.20 9.57 -38.61
C LYS A 1008 52.54 10.27 -38.78
N TRP A 1009 53.46 9.63 -39.51
CA TRP A 1009 54.68 10.26 -40.04
C TRP A 1009 54.38 10.88 -41.41
N GLU A 1010 54.69 12.16 -41.54
CA GLU A 1010 54.35 12.98 -42.70
C GLU A 1010 55.55 13.91 -42.99
N TYR A 1011 56.00 14.01 -44.25
CA TYR A 1011 57.17 14.84 -44.62
C TYR A 1011 56.76 16.32 -44.82
N ASP A 1012 57.59 17.27 -44.39
CA ASP A 1012 57.25 18.72 -44.38
C ASP A 1012 57.41 19.42 -45.75
N GLY A 1013 57.69 18.64 -46.81
CA GLY A 1013 57.76 19.09 -48.21
C GLY A 1013 59.11 19.67 -48.64
N SER A 1014 59.98 20.05 -47.70
CA SER A 1014 61.39 20.39 -47.92
C SER A 1014 62.29 19.21 -47.56
N GLN A 1015 62.75 18.48 -48.57
CA GLN A 1015 63.83 17.50 -48.46
C GLN A 1015 64.95 17.92 -49.42
N SER A 1016 66.20 17.76 -49.01
CA SER A 1016 67.34 18.19 -49.81
C SER A 1016 68.56 17.28 -49.59
N HIS A 1017 69.15 16.86 -50.72
CA HIS A 1017 70.32 16.00 -50.83
C HIS A 1017 70.13 14.59 -50.24
N GLY A 1018 70.59 13.57 -50.96
CA GLY A 1018 70.63 12.17 -50.52
C GLY A 1018 69.32 11.39 -50.41
N ASN A 1019 68.31 11.91 -49.70
CA ASN A 1019 67.14 11.12 -49.30
C ASN A 1019 66.36 10.57 -50.51
N GLN A 1020 66.09 9.26 -50.49
CA GLN A 1020 65.44 8.51 -51.58
C GLN A 1020 63.91 8.40 -51.48
N GLU A 1021 63.27 8.96 -50.44
CA GLU A 1021 61.81 8.85 -50.19
C GLU A 1021 61.28 7.40 -50.17
N SER A 1022 62.08 6.41 -49.76
CA SER A 1022 61.69 4.99 -49.84
C SER A 1022 60.59 4.56 -48.85
N ASN A 1023 60.22 5.41 -47.89
CA ASN A 1023 59.18 5.16 -46.89
C ASN A 1023 57.85 5.88 -47.25
N PRO A 1024 56.72 5.15 -47.41
CA PRO A 1024 55.40 5.77 -47.50
C PRO A 1024 54.94 6.31 -46.14
N HIS A 1025 53.86 7.12 -46.10
CA HIS A 1025 53.24 7.61 -44.86
C HIS A 1025 53.03 6.49 -43.81
N ILE A 1026 53.77 6.57 -42.70
CA ILE A 1026 53.79 5.54 -41.65
C ILE A 1026 52.72 5.85 -40.60
N THR A 1027 51.85 4.88 -40.31
CA THR A 1027 50.75 5.03 -39.33
C THR A 1027 50.94 4.10 -38.13
N ILE A 1028 51.19 4.65 -36.95
CA ILE A 1028 51.41 3.87 -35.71
C ILE A 1028 50.13 3.85 -34.87
N GLY A 1029 49.42 2.72 -34.82
CA GLY A 1029 48.20 2.53 -34.02
C GLY A 1029 48.44 2.30 -32.52
N ASP A 1030 47.37 2.27 -31.69
CA ASP A 1030 47.44 2.09 -30.22
C ASP A 1030 48.27 0.87 -29.79
N GLY A 1031 49.34 1.10 -29.02
CA GLY A 1031 50.27 0.07 -28.56
C GLY A 1031 51.28 -0.39 -29.61
N GLY A 1032 51.32 0.25 -30.78
CA GLY A 1032 52.19 -0.10 -31.90
C GLY A 1032 53.64 0.36 -31.76
N GLU A 1033 54.51 -0.33 -32.48
CA GLU A 1033 55.91 0.02 -32.72
C GLU A 1033 56.20 -0.18 -34.21
N GLU A 1034 56.55 0.89 -34.90
CA GLU A 1034 56.99 0.84 -36.30
C GLU A 1034 58.49 1.11 -36.38
N ILE A 1035 59.19 0.32 -37.21
CA ILE A 1035 60.64 0.41 -37.42
C ILE A 1035 60.90 0.54 -38.91
N PHE A 1036 61.51 1.64 -39.32
CA PHE A 1036 61.81 1.98 -40.70
C PHE A 1036 63.24 2.51 -40.84
N THR A 1037 63.69 2.81 -42.05
CA THR A 1037 65.03 3.34 -42.31
C THR A 1037 64.97 4.43 -43.36
N GLU A 1038 65.45 5.61 -43.01
CA GLU A 1038 65.70 6.67 -43.99
C GLU A 1038 66.98 6.32 -44.75
N GLU A 1039 66.91 6.32 -46.08
CA GLU A 1039 67.99 5.95 -46.99
C GLU A 1039 68.50 7.19 -47.72
N TYR A 1040 69.77 7.53 -47.49
CA TYR A 1040 70.47 8.63 -48.15
C TYR A 1040 71.48 8.05 -49.15
N ARG A 1041 71.47 8.55 -50.39
CA ARG A 1041 72.35 8.14 -51.48
C ARG A 1041 72.83 9.38 -52.23
N THR A 1042 74.10 9.74 -52.10
CA THR A 1042 74.74 10.86 -52.83
C THR A 1042 75.99 10.38 -53.57
N ASN A 1043 76.69 11.29 -54.29
CA ASN A 1043 77.97 10.97 -54.93
C ASN A 1043 79.16 11.03 -53.94
N ASP A 1044 78.86 11.19 -52.65
CA ASP A 1044 79.82 11.46 -51.58
C ASP A 1044 79.79 10.27 -50.61
N GLY A 1045 78.58 9.84 -50.21
CA GLY A 1045 78.38 8.50 -49.65
C GLY A 1045 76.93 8.06 -49.45
N ASP A 1046 76.72 6.74 -49.41
CA ASP A 1046 75.43 6.16 -49.04
C ASP A 1046 75.35 5.92 -47.53
N THR A 1047 74.27 6.39 -46.90
CA THR A 1047 74.03 6.23 -45.46
C THR A 1047 72.59 5.78 -45.16
N ASP A 1048 72.43 4.93 -44.14
CA ASP A 1048 71.13 4.49 -43.61
C ASP A 1048 70.93 4.99 -42.16
N VAL A 1049 69.76 5.53 -41.82
CA VAL A 1049 69.36 5.84 -40.44
C VAL A 1049 68.12 5.03 -40.06
N THR A 1050 68.25 4.06 -39.16
CA THR A 1050 67.11 3.23 -38.71
C THR A 1050 66.38 3.90 -37.54
N ILE A 1051 65.09 4.18 -37.72
CA ILE A 1051 64.22 4.89 -36.79
C ILE A 1051 63.17 3.92 -36.22
N THR A 1052 62.92 4.02 -34.91
CA THR A 1052 61.80 3.33 -34.25
C THR A 1052 60.87 4.35 -33.63
N ILE A 1053 59.58 4.28 -33.98
CA ILE A 1053 58.52 5.08 -33.40
C ILE A 1053 57.53 4.12 -32.73
N SER A 1054 57.48 4.16 -31.41
CA SER A 1054 56.51 3.38 -30.64
C SER A 1054 55.74 4.25 -29.68
N TRP A 1055 54.49 3.85 -29.43
CA TRP A 1055 53.70 4.49 -28.39
C TRP A 1055 52.73 3.49 -27.78
N LYS A 1056 52.50 3.67 -26.48
CA LYS A 1056 51.67 2.79 -25.68
C LYS A 1056 51.02 3.57 -24.55
N GLU A 1057 50.04 2.96 -23.93
CA GLU A 1057 49.42 3.45 -22.68
C GLU A 1057 50.42 3.53 -21.52
#